data_AF-A0A964EY48-F1
#
_entry.id   AF-A0A964EY48-F1
#
_cell.length_a   1.000
_cell.length_b   1.000
_cell.length_c   1.000
_cell.angle_alpha   90.00
_cell.angle_beta   90.00
_cell.angle_gamma   90.00
#
_symmetry.space_group_name_H-M   'P 1'
#
loop_
_entity.id
_entity.type
_entity.pdbx_description
1 polymer ?
#
loop_
_entity_poly.entity_id
_entity_poly.type
_entity_poly.pdbx_seq_one_letter_code
_entity_poly.pdbx_strand_id
1 'polypeptide(L)'
;MAEQDREWVALTPTLEGDAAAAYRALAEGLVAARGERRAPRAADVDAQLAVALVACGEADGEAAPRLEVAARVACDLARQGWGLMVDGDGALMVAPPLKLTEVMEEKRRVRAQLHVAREEQLDANATREFVRKMETQRLHEGCWVSIFSLMRDGRDLASRLRAVNLSEEGDERLAALQGAVEPYLQAVSEDARCEHTGLLLQDIWRYFRHTWANPYRTTPGRNVNLLIRDRAAPNHPVIGIAALISSAAQIRIRDDWIGWSSAAVLKDMKEAPTKEWALWLHAVLKRSFEELYLVDFLEDGLVTLAQLQAPTDALLAELREYSRIKRREHERFVESAQHKGELPRTPEGDVDWVARARTPLFQSKRSLRLAKLLEVRRTVDAHMHAPTAEGLAALLEVPGGGRAVRALARRAKGDMMGVAIADIGVCGSVAPYNHLLGGKLVSMLMASPEVGAIYAQRYGDAESVIASSNAGYAINRGTDLVLLMTTSLYGAGSSQYNRVRVPCERVGGRAGDRVVYEERGLTEGFGSSQFADETIAAMASMLSKSDMGLRVNSIFGEGVNPRLRKIRAALDALGLPSDVLLRHGSPKVVYSVKLVRNLRRFLLGLDAAPDYRLPQDHPEERTAQISAWWRERWLSMRAVKELILKRVEGETLIHPVRHGARVMVPEEEDEQEDLFG
;
A
#
# COMPACT_ATOMS: atom_id res chain seq x y z
N MET A 1 6.04 -23.46 -18.94
CA MET A 1 4.60 -23.71 -19.11
C MET A 1 4.29 -23.50 -20.58
N ALA A 2 3.74 -24.52 -21.23
CA ALA A 2 3.26 -24.39 -22.59
C ALA A 2 1.97 -23.55 -22.59
N GLU A 3 1.58 -23.00 -23.75
CA GLU A 3 0.33 -22.22 -23.88
C GLU A 3 -0.92 -23.02 -23.52
N GLN A 4 -0.83 -24.36 -23.61
CA GLN A 4 -1.85 -25.33 -23.24
C GLN A 4 -2.06 -25.48 -21.71
N ASP A 5 -1.11 -25.02 -20.88
CA ASP A 5 -1.19 -25.12 -19.41
C ASP A 5 -1.90 -23.91 -18.76
N ARG A 6 -2.44 -22.98 -19.56
CA ARG A 6 -3.08 -21.77 -19.04
C ARG A 6 -4.50 -22.08 -18.57
N GLU A 7 -4.86 -21.55 -17.41
CA GLU A 7 -6.26 -21.50 -16.95
C GLU A 7 -6.99 -20.43 -17.78
N TRP A 8 -7.58 -20.86 -18.89
CA TRP A 8 -8.39 -20.03 -19.78
C TRP A 8 -9.78 -19.83 -19.19
N VAL A 9 -10.28 -18.60 -19.26
CA VAL A 9 -11.58 -18.23 -18.70
C VAL A 9 -12.35 -17.41 -19.72
N ALA A 10 -13.61 -17.77 -19.94
CA ALA A 10 -14.50 -17.05 -20.83
C ALA A 10 -14.91 -15.69 -20.24
N LEU A 11 -14.81 -14.63 -21.05
CA LEU A 11 -15.40 -13.33 -20.77
C LEU A 11 -16.74 -13.23 -21.48
N THR A 12 -17.79 -13.69 -20.80
CA THR A 12 -19.17 -13.65 -21.25
C THR A 12 -19.93 -12.53 -20.53
N PRO A 13 -19.73 -11.24 -20.89
CA PRO A 13 -20.45 -10.16 -20.25
C PRO A 13 -21.96 -10.32 -20.53
N THR A 14 -22.80 -9.97 -19.56
CA THR A 14 -24.26 -9.97 -19.70
C THR A 14 -24.68 -8.82 -20.64
N LEU A 15 -24.66 -9.09 -21.95
CA LEU A 15 -25.02 -8.19 -23.05
C LEU A 15 -26.08 -8.86 -23.93
N GLU A 16 -26.96 -8.06 -24.53
CA GLU A 16 -28.02 -8.51 -25.42
C GLU A 16 -27.98 -7.74 -26.75
N GLY A 17 -28.57 -8.30 -27.81
CA GLY A 17 -28.74 -7.65 -29.11
C GLY A 17 -27.43 -7.16 -29.74
N ASP A 18 -27.46 -5.93 -30.26
CA ASP A 18 -26.35 -5.31 -30.98
C ASP A 18 -25.11 -5.12 -30.10
N ALA A 19 -25.28 -4.92 -28.79
CA ALA A 19 -24.17 -4.82 -27.86
C ALA A 19 -23.38 -6.14 -27.76
N ALA A 20 -24.07 -7.29 -27.75
CA ALA A 20 -23.42 -8.59 -27.77
C ALA A 20 -22.72 -8.87 -29.11
N ALA A 21 -23.24 -8.36 -30.23
CA ALA A 21 -22.58 -8.46 -31.53
C ALA A 21 -21.32 -7.58 -31.61
N ALA A 22 -21.40 -6.33 -31.14
CA ALA A 22 -20.27 -5.40 -31.09
C ALA A 22 -19.13 -5.92 -30.21
N TYR A 23 -19.45 -6.52 -29.05
CA TYR A 23 -18.44 -7.12 -28.17
C TYR A 23 -17.75 -8.33 -28.82
N ARG A 24 -18.48 -9.17 -29.58
CA ARG A 24 -17.89 -10.29 -30.33
C ARG A 24 -16.96 -9.80 -31.44
N ALA A 25 -17.37 -8.78 -32.20
CA ALA A 25 -16.52 -8.15 -33.21
C ALA A 25 -15.23 -7.57 -32.60
N LEU A 26 -15.33 -6.93 -31.44
CA LEU A 26 -14.16 -6.47 -30.68
C LEU A 26 -13.24 -7.64 -30.29
N ALA A 27 -13.80 -8.74 -29.79
CA ALA A 27 -13.02 -9.91 -29.38
C ALA A 27 -12.21 -10.50 -30.55
N GLU A 28 -12.86 -10.68 -31.70
CA GLU A 28 -12.21 -11.14 -32.95
C GLU A 28 -11.13 -10.15 -33.40
N GLY A 29 -11.43 -8.86 -33.38
CA GLY A 29 -10.50 -7.79 -33.74
C GLY A 29 -9.26 -7.75 -32.85
N LEU A 30 -9.41 -7.93 -31.53
CA LEU A 30 -8.30 -7.99 -30.58
C LEU A 30 -7.41 -9.22 -30.81
N VAL A 31 -8.01 -10.38 -31.09
CA VAL A 31 -7.26 -11.61 -31.39
C VAL A 31 -6.53 -11.50 -32.73
N ALA A 32 -7.17 -10.91 -33.76
CA ALA A 32 -6.55 -10.65 -35.05
C ALA A 32 -5.39 -9.64 -34.94
N ALA A 33 -5.59 -8.54 -34.20
CA ALA A 33 -4.58 -7.52 -33.93
C ALA A 33 -3.33 -8.06 -33.21
N ARG A 34 -3.51 -9.10 -32.37
CA ARG A 34 -2.39 -9.80 -31.75
C ARG A 34 -1.58 -10.57 -32.78
N GLY A 35 -2.25 -11.29 -33.69
CA GLY A 35 -1.59 -12.23 -34.60
C GLY A 35 -0.73 -13.25 -33.84
N GLU A 36 0.49 -13.46 -34.33
CA GLU A 36 1.51 -14.34 -33.71
C GLU A 36 2.28 -13.68 -32.55
N ARG A 37 2.00 -12.40 -32.24
CA ARG A 37 2.69 -11.69 -31.15
C ARG A 37 2.19 -12.17 -29.80
N ARG A 38 2.98 -11.91 -28.75
CA ARG A 38 2.54 -12.17 -27.36
C ARG A 38 1.39 -11.27 -26.91
N ALA A 39 1.31 -10.05 -27.44
CA ALA A 39 0.28 -9.06 -27.16
C ALA A 39 0.07 -8.17 -28.41
N PRO A 40 -1.14 -7.64 -28.63
CA PRO A 40 -1.40 -6.64 -29.69
C PRO A 40 -0.65 -5.33 -29.41
N ARG A 41 -0.40 -4.50 -30.43
CA ARG A 41 0.16 -3.15 -30.22
C ARG A 41 -0.91 -2.26 -29.62
N ALA A 42 -0.50 -1.27 -28.82
CA ALA A 42 -1.41 -0.31 -28.20
C ALA A 42 -2.35 0.35 -29.23
N ALA A 43 -1.77 0.90 -30.31
CA ALA A 43 -2.56 1.52 -31.38
C ALA A 43 -3.59 0.58 -32.03
N ASP A 44 -3.25 -0.70 -32.19
CA ASP A 44 -4.21 -1.68 -32.73
C ASP A 44 -5.36 -1.92 -31.73
N VAL A 45 -5.07 -1.98 -30.42
CA VAL A 45 -6.09 -2.10 -29.37
C VAL A 45 -6.97 -0.84 -29.29
N ASP A 46 -6.37 0.34 -29.43
CA ASP A 46 -7.07 1.63 -29.37
C ASP A 46 -8.05 1.78 -30.54
N ALA A 47 -7.64 1.37 -31.75
CA ALA A 47 -8.52 1.33 -32.91
C ALA A 47 -9.72 0.39 -32.69
N GLN A 48 -9.49 -0.80 -32.13
CA GLN A 48 -10.57 -1.74 -31.80
C GLN A 48 -11.51 -1.19 -30.72
N LEU A 49 -10.96 -0.53 -29.69
CA LEU A 49 -11.75 0.12 -28.66
C LEU A 49 -12.61 1.25 -29.24
N ALA A 50 -12.05 2.08 -30.12
CA ALA A 50 -12.78 3.18 -30.76
C ALA A 50 -14.00 2.67 -31.54
N VAL A 51 -13.84 1.58 -32.31
CA VAL A 51 -14.96 0.93 -33.03
C VAL A 51 -16.04 0.46 -32.05
N ALA A 52 -15.65 -0.20 -30.95
CA ALA A 52 -16.62 -0.65 -29.94
C ALA A 52 -17.33 0.52 -29.23
N LEU A 53 -16.63 1.64 -28.99
CA LEU A 53 -17.20 2.83 -28.37
C LEU A 53 -18.18 3.57 -29.31
N VAL A 54 -17.95 3.56 -30.63
CA VAL A 54 -18.92 4.08 -31.60
C VAL A 54 -20.21 3.26 -31.53
N ALA A 55 -20.12 1.92 -31.51
CA ALA A 55 -21.27 1.04 -31.35
C ALA A 55 -21.99 1.23 -29.99
N CYS A 56 -21.28 1.68 -28.94
CA CYS A 56 -21.91 2.07 -27.67
C CYS A 56 -22.84 3.28 -27.82
N GLY A 57 -22.49 4.24 -28.68
CA GLY A 57 -23.30 5.44 -28.93
C GLY A 57 -24.62 5.13 -29.64
N GLU A 58 -24.71 3.98 -30.29
CA GLU A 58 -25.89 3.50 -31.02
C GLU A 58 -26.77 2.55 -30.17
N ALA A 59 -26.28 2.11 -29.00
CA ALA A 59 -26.99 1.18 -28.13
C ALA A 59 -27.93 1.89 -27.13
N ASP A 60 -29.15 1.37 -26.98
CA ASP A 60 -30.17 1.97 -26.10
C ASP A 60 -30.03 1.56 -24.62
N GLY A 61 -30.39 2.50 -23.72
CA GLY A 61 -30.66 2.23 -22.31
C GLY A 61 -29.47 1.70 -21.49
N GLU A 62 -29.67 0.58 -20.78
CA GLU A 62 -28.64 -0.04 -19.91
C GLU A 62 -27.55 -0.79 -20.70
N ALA A 63 -27.73 -1.04 -21.99
CA ALA A 63 -26.80 -1.83 -22.80
C ALA A 63 -25.49 -1.09 -23.11
N ALA A 64 -25.57 0.21 -23.43
CA ALA A 64 -24.41 1.05 -23.75
C ALA A 64 -23.33 1.09 -22.64
N PRO A 65 -23.64 1.42 -21.37
CA PRO A 65 -22.63 1.45 -20.32
C PRO A 65 -22.06 0.07 -19.99
N ARG A 66 -22.84 -1.01 -20.17
CA ARG A 66 -22.34 -2.38 -20.01
C ARG A 66 -21.35 -2.76 -21.11
N LEU A 67 -21.66 -2.43 -22.36
CA LEU A 67 -20.77 -2.66 -23.50
C LEU A 67 -19.47 -1.88 -23.34
N GLU A 68 -19.54 -0.60 -22.97
CA GLU A 68 -18.35 0.24 -22.75
C GLU A 68 -17.41 -0.41 -21.72
N VAL A 69 -17.94 -0.81 -20.56
CA VAL A 69 -17.11 -1.41 -19.51
C VAL A 69 -16.54 -2.75 -19.97
N ALA A 70 -17.33 -3.61 -20.62
CA ALA A 70 -16.86 -4.90 -21.13
C ALA A 70 -15.74 -4.71 -22.17
N ALA A 71 -15.92 -3.78 -23.12
CA ALA A 71 -14.94 -3.46 -24.14
C ALA A 71 -13.64 -2.94 -23.55
N ARG A 72 -13.72 -1.97 -22.64
CA ARG A 72 -12.55 -1.42 -21.93
C ARG A 72 -11.82 -2.50 -21.13
N VAL A 73 -12.54 -3.39 -20.43
CA VAL A 73 -11.93 -4.53 -19.72
C VAL A 73 -11.16 -5.43 -20.67
N ALA A 74 -11.73 -5.81 -21.81
CA ALA A 74 -11.05 -6.65 -22.80
C ALA A 74 -9.76 -5.98 -23.35
N CYS A 75 -9.86 -4.70 -23.72
CA CYS A 75 -8.72 -3.92 -24.20
C CYS A 75 -7.62 -3.75 -23.15
N ASP A 76 -7.99 -3.51 -21.90
CA ASP A 76 -7.04 -3.39 -20.78
C ASP A 76 -6.26 -4.69 -20.55
N LEU A 77 -6.94 -5.84 -20.57
CA LEU A 77 -6.29 -7.15 -20.48
C LEU A 77 -5.34 -7.38 -21.67
N ALA A 78 -5.76 -6.99 -22.87
CA ALA A 78 -4.94 -7.05 -24.08
C ALA A 78 -3.66 -6.21 -23.97
N ARG A 79 -3.76 -4.94 -23.57
CA ARG A 79 -2.62 -4.03 -23.32
C ARG A 79 -1.68 -4.57 -22.25
N GLN A 80 -2.22 -5.27 -21.26
CA GLN A 80 -1.46 -5.91 -20.19
C GLN A 80 -0.85 -7.26 -20.60
N GLY A 81 -0.99 -7.69 -21.85
CA GLY A 81 -0.38 -8.90 -22.38
C GLY A 81 -1.00 -10.19 -21.84
N TRP A 82 -2.29 -10.16 -21.52
CA TRP A 82 -3.06 -11.39 -21.28
C TRP A 82 -3.14 -12.22 -22.57
N GLY A 83 -3.22 -13.55 -22.41
CA GLY A 83 -3.57 -14.42 -23.53
C GLY A 83 -5.02 -14.16 -23.94
N LEU A 84 -5.26 -14.11 -25.25
CA LEU A 84 -6.58 -13.87 -25.85
C LEU A 84 -6.86 -14.97 -26.88
N MET A 85 -8.05 -15.54 -26.90
CA MET A 85 -8.52 -16.35 -28.04
C MET A 85 -10.03 -16.25 -28.12
N VAL A 86 -10.59 -16.56 -29.29
CA VAL A 86 -12.04 -16.73 -29.45
C VAL A 86 -12.32 -18.22 -29.52
N ASP A 87 -13.29 -18.70 -28.73
CA ASP A 87 -13.71 -20.11 -28.77
C ASP A 87 -14.68 -20.40 -29.92
N GLY A 88 -15.13 -21.66 -30.03
CA GLY A 88 -16.05 -22.09 -31.09
C GLY A 88 -17.42 -21.41 -31.06
N ASP A 89 -17.82 -20.83 -29.92
CA ASP A 89 -19.09 -20.14 -29.72
C ASP A 89 -18.94 -18.61 -29.90
N GLY A 90 -17.74 -18.13 -30.24
CA GLY A 90 -17.45 -16.72 -30.44
C GLY A 90 -17.16 -15.95 -29.15
N ALA A 91 -16.98 -16.62 -28.02
CA ALA A 91 -16.68 -15.97 -26.74
C ALA A 91 -15.18 -15.65 -26.61
N LEU A 92 -14.87 -14.47 -26.05
CA LEU A 92 -13.51 -14.07 -25.75
C LEU A 92 -12.99 -14.86 -24.55
N MET A 93 -12.04 -15.75 -24.78
CA MET A 93 -11.29 -16.44 -23.73
C MET A 93 -10.05 -15.66 -23.38
N VAL A 94 -9.80 -15.49 -22.08
CA VAL A 94 -8.60 -14.82 -21.56
C VAL A 94 -7.82 -15.69 -20.61
N ALA A 95 -6.51 -15.48 -20.56
CA ALA A 95 -5.64 -16.14 -19.61
C ALA A 95 -4.59 -15.16 -19.05
N PRO A 96 -4.26 -15.23 -17.75
CA PRO A 96 -3.20 -14.41 -17.18
C PRO A 96 -1.87 -14.56 -17.94
N PRO A 97 -1.03 -13.51 -17.96
CA PRO A 97 0.29 -13.56 -18.59
C PRO A 97 1.13 -14.71 -18.03
N LEU A 98 1.83 -15.46 -18.91
CA LEU A 98 2.75 -16.51 -18.47
C LEU A 98 3.96 -15.90 -17.77
N LYS A 99 4.28 -16.45 -16.60
CA LYS A 99 5.56 -16.20 -15.94
C LYS A 99 6.70 -16.79 -16.77
N LEU A 100 7.67 -15.97 -17.12
CA LEU A 100 8.87 -16.42 -17.82
C LEU A 100 9.87 -17.03 -16.84
N THR A 101 10.61 -18.04 -17.30
CA THR A 101 11.64 -18.73 -16.51
C THR A 101 12.88 -17.86 -16.33
N GLU A 102 13.29 -17.15 -17.39
CA GLU A 102 14.44 -16.26 -17.36
C GLU A 102 14.16 -14.98 -16.57
N VAL A 103 14.91 -14.77 -15.49
CA VAL A 103 14.66 -13.68 -14.51
C VAL A 103 14.70 -12.30 -15.16
N MET A 104 15.63 -12.07 -16.09
CA MET A 104 15.76 -10.76 -16.74
C MET A 104 14.64 -10.49 -17.74
N GLU A 105 14.17 -11.51 -18.46
CA GLU A 105 13.03 -11.39 -19.36
C GLU A 105 11.73 -11.18 -18.59
N GLU A 106 11.53 -11.93 -17.50
CA GLU A 106 10.38 -11.76 -16.61
C GLU A 106 10.32 -10.35 -16.02
N LYS A 107 11.47 -9.80 -15.61
CA LYS A 107 11.56 -8.41 -15.14
C LYS A 107 11.20 -7.40 -16.22
N ARG A 108 11.62 -7.61 -17.47
CA ARG A 108 11.26 -6.75 -18.60
C ARG A 108 9.76 -6.82 -18.87
N ARG A 109 9.17 -8.02 -18.86
CA ARG A 109 7.73 -8.24 -19.03
C ARG A 109 6.90 -7.49 -17.98
N VAL A 110 7.19 -7.71 -16.69
CA VAL A 110 6.50 -7.02 -15.59
C VAL A 110 6.72 -5.50 -15.65
N ARG A 111 7.93 -5.05 -16.03
CA ARG A 111 8.21 -3.63 -16.20
C ARG A 111 7.38 -3.00 -17.31
N ALA A 112 7.24 -3.67 -18.46
CA ALA A 112 6.43 -3.18 -19.57
C ALA A 112 4.97 -2.97 -19.15
N GLN A 113 4.38 -3.92 -18.41
CA GLN A 113 3.03 -3.80 -17.84
C GLN A 113 2.85 -2.57 -16.93
N LEU A 114 3.85 -2.31 -16.08
CA LEU A 114 3.83 -1.15 -15.19
C LEU A 114 4.05 0.16 -15.92
N HIS A 115 4.83 0.14 -17.01
CA HIS A 115 5.10 1.32 -17.82
C HIS A 115 3.84 1.83 -18.52
N VAL A 116 2.92 0.96 -18.96
CA VAL A 116 1.64 1.38 -19.56
C VAL A 116 0.93 2.40 -18.67
N ALA A 117 0.63 2.04 -17.42
CA ALA A 117 -0.06 2.92 -16.48
C ALA A 117 0.79 4.11 -16.01
N ARG A 118 2.12 4.01 -16.08
CA ARG A 118 3.02 5.13 -15.74
C ARG A 118 3.05 6.15 -16.88
N GLU A 119 3.12 5.70 -18.13
CA GLU A 119 3.19 6.54 -19.32
C GLU A 119 1.89 7.31 -19.49
N GLU A 120 0.74 6.67 -19.35
CA GLU A 120 -0.58 7.32 -19.25
C GLU A 120 -0.60 8.44 -18.19
N GLN A 121 -0.06 8.17 -17.00
CA GLN A 121 0.05 9.18 -15.94
C GLN A 121 0.98 10.34 -16.29
N LEU A 122 2.10 10.08 -16.99
CA LEU A 122 3.06 11.10 -17.41
C LEU A 122 2.54 11.94 -18.57
N ASP A 123 1.71 11.34 -19.42
CA ASP A 123 1.09 11.97 -20.57
C ASP A 123 -0.03 12.95 -20.17
N ALA A 124 -0.68 12.72 -19.03
CA ALA A 124 -1.71 13.62 -18.52
C ALA A 124 -1.21 15.07 -18.35
N ASN A 125 -1.96 16.03 -18.91
CA ASN A 125 -1.63 17.47 -18.92
C ASN A 125 -1.17 18.01 -17.56
N ALA A 126 -1.90 17.69 -16.48
CA ALA A 126 -1.55 18.14 -15.13
C ALA A 126 -0.19 17.62 -14.64
N THR A 127 0.22 16.41 -15.07
CA THR A 127 1.54 15.85 -14.77
C THR A 127 2.61 16.52 -15.62
N ARG A 128 2.36 16.73 -16.92
CA ARG A 128 3.27 17.44 -17.84
C ARG A 128 3.56 18.86 -17.34
N GLU A 129 2.53 19.63 -17.00
CA GLU A 129 2.65 20.98 -16.44
C GLU A 129 3.44 20.98 -15.13
N PHE A 130 3.16 20.02 -14.24
CA PHE A 130 3.90 19.87 -13.00
C PHE A 130 5.40 19.62 -13.26
N VAL A 131 5.75 18.69 -14.15
CA VAL A 131 7.15 18.39 -14.48
C VAL A 131 7.82 19.63 -15.06
N ARG A 132 7.19 20.31 -16.03
CA ARG A 132 7.71 21.57 -16.62
C ARG A 132 7.94 22.63 -15.54
N LYS A 133 6.99 22.82 -14.62
CA LYS A 133 7.11 23.75 -13.50
C LYS A 133 8.29 23.42 -12.58
N MET A 134 8.53 22.14 -12.29
CA MET A 134 9.64 21.70 -11.44
C MET A 134 11.00 21.91 -12.11
N GLU A 135 11.08 21.73 -13.43
CA GLU A 135 12.31 21.93 -14.22
C GLU A 135 12.62 23.41 -14.49
N THR A 136 11.61 24.28 -14.43
CA THR A 136 11.77 25.72 -14.64
C THR A 136 12.63 26.36 -13.56
N GLN A 137 13.64 27.11 -13.99
CA GLN A 137 14.53 27.88 -13.12
C GLN A 137 13.78 28.98 -12.38
N ARG A 138 14.15 29.18 -11.11
CA ARG A 138 13.64 30.24 -10.25
C ARG A 138 14.76 30.83 -9.42
N LEU A 139 14.58 32.07 -8.99
CA LEU A 139 15.49 32.72 -8.06
C LEU A 139 15.13 32.31 -6.62
N HIS A 140 16.09 31.78 -5.88
CA HIS A 140 16.00 31.49 -4.44
C HIS A 140 17.29 31.94 -3.79
N GLU A 141 17.20 32.83 -2.80
CA GLU A 141 18.38 33.38 -2.08
C GLU A 141 19.50 33.91 -3.02
N GLY A 142 19.10 34.52 -4.14
CA GLY A 142 20.04 35.10 -5.12
C GLY A 142 20.67 34.08 -6.09
N CYS A 143 20.35 32.79 -5.97
CA CYS A 143 20.81 31.75 -6.89
C CYS A 143 19.68 31.25 -7.80
N TRP A 144 20.01 30.96 -9.05
CA TRP A 144 19.10 30.28 -9.97
C TRP A 144 19.07 28.78 -9.67
N VAL A 145 17.91 28.29 -9.26
CA VAL A 145 17.69 26.91 -8.84
C VAL A 145 16.50 26.28 -9.56
N SER A 146 16.50 24.96 -9.67
CA SER A 146 15.34 24.16 -10.07
C SER A 146 15.40 22.78 -9.41
N ILE A 147 14.53 21.85 -9.81
CA ILE A 147 14.65 20.46 -9.36
C ILE A 147 16.01 19.84 -9.72
N PHE A 148 16.68 20.32 -10.77
CA PHE A 148 18.02 19.86 -11.16
C PHE A 148 19.10 20.25 -10.14
N SER A 149 18.90 21.33 -9.38
CA SER A 149 19.79 21.71 -8.28
C SER A 149 19.81 20.67 -7.14
N LEU A 150 18.79 19.79 -7.08
CA LEU A 150 18.68 18.70 -6.12
C LEU A 150 19.15 17.35 -6.68
N MET A 151 19.77 17.34 -7.86
CA MET A 151 20.40 16.17 -8.47
C MET A 151 21.91 16.26 -8.29
N ARG A 152 22.56 15.13 -8.04
CA ARG A 152 24.01 15.09 -7.81
C ARG A 152 24.73 14.99 -9.15
N ASP A 153 25.51 16.01 -9.53
CA ASP A 153 26.35 15.93 -10.74
C ASP A 153 27.35 14.77 -10.60
N GLY A 154 27.24 13.82 -11.52
CA GLY A 154 28.01 12.59 -11.52
C GLY A 154 29.51 12.79 -11.71
N ARG A 155 29.94 13.85 -12.40
CA ARG A 155 31.35 14.13 -12.67
C ARG A 155 32.05 14.59 -11.39
N ASP A 156 31.43 15.51 -10.64
CA ASP A 156 31.94 15.92 -9.32
C ASP A 156 31.99 14.73 -8.36
N LEU A 157 30.92 13.95 -8.27
CA LEU A 157 30.89 12.79 -7.38
C LEU A 157 31.96 11.74 -7.77
N ALA A 158 32.10 11.41 -9.06
CA ALA A 158 33.12 10.47 -9.51
C ALA A 158 34.54 10.99 -9.22
N SER A 159 34.81 12.28 -9.46
CA SER A 159 36.10 12.90 -9.15
C SER A 159 36.45 12.80 -7.66
N ARG A 160 35.52 13.14 -6.77
CA ARG A 160 35.71 13.02 -5.32
C ARG A 160 35.97 11.57 -4.90
N LEU A 161 35.21 10.61 -5.42
CA LEU A 161 35.41 9.19 -5.10
C LEU A 161 36.75 8.65 -5.63
N ARG A 162 37.23 9.12 -6.79
CA ARG A 162 38.58 8.79 -7.29
C ARG A 162 39.66 9.33 -6.35
N ALA A 163 39.52 10.57 -5.88
CA ALA A 163 40.47 11.19 -4.95
C ALA A 163 40.63 10.38 -3.66
N VAL A 164 39.52 9.92 -3.06
CA VAL A 164 39.54 9.06 -1.87
C VAL A 164 40.36 7.77 -2.09
N ASN A 165 40.29 7.18 -3.29
CA ASN A 165 41.01 5.94 -3.58
C ASN A 165 42.52 6.12 -3.78
N LEU A 166 43.02 7.35 -3.94
CA LEU A 166 44.43 7.61 -4.26
C LEU A 166 45.35 7.70 -3.04
N SER A 167 44.80 7.88 -1.83
CA SER A 167 45.66 8.33 -0.71
C SER A 167 45.29 7.83 0.69
N GLU A 168 44.19 7.09 0.87
CA GLU A 168 43.68 6.83 2.22
C GLU A 168 43.41 5.34 2.50
N GLU A 169 43.76 4.91 3.72
CA GLU A 169 43.52 3.55 4.22
C GLU A 169 42.69 3.59 5.53
N GLY A 170 42.08 2.45 5.88
CA GLY A 170 41.38 2.30 7.16
C GLY A 170 40.31 3.35 7.45
N ASP A 171 40.36 3.95 8.64
CA ASP A 171 39.38 4.92 9.13
C ASP A 171 39.44 6.27 8.41
N GLU A 172 40.63 6.70 7.96
CA GLU A 172 40.80 7.93 7.17
C GLU A 172 40.00 7.85 5.87
N ARG A 173 40.06 6.67 5.22
CA ARG A 173 39.28 6.38 4.02
C ARG A 173 37.77 6.49 4.26
N LEU A 174 37.29 6.01 5.41
CA LEU A 174 35.87 6.11 5.74
C LEU A 174 35.45 7.57 6.00
N ALA A 175 36.34 8.38 6.59
CA ALA A 175 36.12 9.80 6.80
C ALA A 175 36.04 10.57 5.48
N ALA A 176 36.93 10.34 4.50
CA ALA A 176 36.79 11.03 3.22
C ALA A 176 35.66 10.49 2.36
N LEU A 177 35.30 9.20 2.47
CA LEU A 177 34.06 8.69 1.89
C LEU A 177 32.83 9.41 2.47
N GLN A 178 32.84 9.76 3.76
CA GLN A 178 31.80 10.62 4.34
C GLN A 178 31.84 12.02 3.73
N GLY A 179 33.02 12.61 3.52
CA GLY A 179 33.18 13.88 2.80
C GLY A 179 32.75 13.85 1.32
N ALA A 180 32.62 12.66 0.72
CA ALA A 180 32.08 12.48 -0.63
C ALA A 180 30.57 12.24 -0.66
N VAL A 181 30.05 11.51 0.34
CA VAL A 181 28.62 11.19 0.51
C VAL A 181 28.26 11.14 2.00
N GLU A 182 27.44 12.09 2.45
CA GLU A 182 26.98 12.22 3.83
C GLU A 182 25.45 12.17 3.90
N PRO A 183 24.85 10.97 4.04
CA PRO A 183 23.40 10.83 4.04
C PRO A 183 22.75 11.31 5.34
N TYR A 184 21.64 12.02 5.23
CA TYR A 184 20.71 12.31 6.33
C TYR A 184 19.25 12.15 5.90
N LEU A 185 18.34 11.95 6.87
CA LEU A 185 16.91 11.85 6.63
C LEU A 185 16.25 13.23 6.70
N GLN A 186 15.28 13.45 5.82
CA GLN A 186 14.42 14.62 5.85
C GLN A 186 12.96 14.17 5.71
N ALA A 187 12.17 14.40 6.75
CA ALA A 187 10.74 14.16 6.73
C ALA A 187 10.04 15.12 5.76
N VAL A 188 9.11 14.60 4.97
CA VAL A 188 8.29 15.39 4.05
C VAL A 188 6.96 15.69 4.72
N SER A 189 6.78 16.96 5.10
CA SER A 189 5.48 17.54 5.47
C SER A 189 4.88 18.30 4.29
N GLU A 190 3.55 18.47 4.29
CA GLU A 190 2.80 18.98 3.13
C GLU A 190 3.18 20.42 2.75
N ASP A 191 3.39 21.28 3.74
CA ASP A 191 3.67 22.71 3.52
C ASP A 191 5.15 23.10 3.63
N ALA A 192 6.03 22.16 4.00
CA ALA A 192 7.44 22.47 4.15
C ALA A 192 8.12 22.72 2.81
N ARG A 193 9.01 23.72 2.80
CA ARG A 193 9.84 24.07 1.65
C ARG A 193 11.28 23.64 1.89
N CYS A 194 11.95 23.27 0.82
CA CYS A 194 13.38 22.99 0.82
C CYS A 194 14.15 24.28 1.04
N GLU A 195 14.97 24.31 2.09
CA GLU A 195 15.86 25.44 2.42
C GLU A 195 16.77 25.85 1.25
N HIS A 196 17.21 24.88 0.43
CA HIS A 196 18.14 25.11 -0.69
C HIS A 196 17.49 25.62 -1.97
N THR A 197 16.19 25.40 -2.17
CA THR A 197 15.54 25.68 -3.47
C THR A 197 14.18 26.37 -3.40
N GLY A 198 13.61 26.51 -2.22
CA GLY A 198 12.26 27.03 -2.01
C GLY A 198 11.13 26.12 -2.53
N LEU A 199 11.46 24.99 -3.14
CA LEU A 199 10.50 23.99 -3.63
C LEU A 199 9.78 23.29 -2.47
N LEU A 200 8.49 22.97 -2.63
CA LEU A 200 7.78 22.15 -1.64
C LEU A 200 8.42 20.77 -1.55
N LEU A 201 8.64 20.27 -0.32
CA LEU A 201 9.22 18.95 -0.08
C LEU A 201 8.36 17.84 -0.70
N GLN A 202 7.04 17.99 -0.63
CA GLN A 202 6.10 17.05 -1.24
C GLN A 202 6.22 17.01 -2.77
N ASP A 203 6.46 18.16 -3.41
CA ASP A 203 6.69 18.24 -4.86
C ASP A 203 8.05 17.66 -5.26
N ILE A 204 9.09 17.86 -4.45
CA ILE A 204 10.40 17.21 -4.67
C ILE A 204 10.24 15.69 -4.62
N TRP A 205 9.61 15.18 -3.56
CA TRP A 205 9.37 13.74 -3.41
C TRP A 205 8.55 13.19 -4.58
N ARG A 206 7.48 13.89 -4.98
CA ARG A 206 6.61 13.51 -6.11
C ARG A 206 7.35 13.51 -7.44
N TYR A 207 8.19 14.52 -7.72
CA TYR A 207 8.99 14.56 -8.94
C TYR A 207 9.89 13.32 -9.05
N PHE A 208 10.69 13.03 -8.01
CA PHE A 208 11.52 11.83 -8.03
C PHE A 208 10.70 10.55 -8.07
N ARG A 209 9.49 10.53 -7.48
CA ARG A 209 8.60 9.37 -7.54
C ARG A 209 8.15 9.03 -8.96
N HIS A 210 8.09 10.00 -9.89
CA HIS A 210 7.76 9.76 -11.29
C HIS A 210 8.86 9.00 -12.07
N THR A 211 10.07 8.84 -11.52
CA THR A 211 11.12 8.02 -12.16
C THR A 211 10.99 6.52 -11.89
N TRP A 212 10.09 6.11 -10.98
CA TRP A 212 9.85 4.69 -10.68
C TRP A 212 8.96 4.03 -11.74
N ALA A 213 9.18 2.74 -11.98
CA ALA A 213 8.39 1.98 -12.94
C ALA A 213 6.90 1.84 -12.54
N ASN A 214 6.60 1.74 -11.24
CA ASN A 214 5.22 1.63 -10.76
C ASN A 214 4.56 3.03 -10.73
N PRO A 215 3.32 3.23 -11.23
CA PRO A 215 2.65 4.54 -11.19
C PRO A 215 2.50 5.08 -9.76
N TYR A 216 2.46 6.42 -9.64
CA TYR A 216 2.25 7.11 -8.37
C TYR A 216 0.76 7.15 -8.04
N ARG A 217 0.37 6.66 -6.86
CA ARG A 217 -1.00 6.73 -6.35
C ARG A 217 -1.00 7.05 -4.86
N THR A 218 -1.93 7.87 -4.43
CA THR A 218 -2.16 8.13 -3.01
C THR A 218 -2.79 6.89 -2.37
N THR A 219 -2.32 6.54 -1.17
CA THR A 219 -2.85 5.41 -0.41
C THR A 219 -3.56 5.96 0.82
N PRO A 220 -4.82 5.58 1.09
CA PRO A 220 -5.52 6.06 2.28
C PRO A 220 -4.88 5.52 3.57
N GLY A 221 -4.97 6.30 4.64
CA GLY A 221 -4.42 5.98 5.95
C GLY A 221 -3.11 6.70 6.24
N ARG A 222 -2.34 6.19 7.20
CA ARG A 222 -1.03 6.74 7.57
C ARG A 222 -0.05 6.63 6.40
N ASN A 223 0.60 7.74 6.08
CA ASN A 223 1.65 7.90 5.08
C ASN A 223 2.78 8.79 5.64
N VAL A 224 4.03 8.35 5.55
CA VAL A 224 5.21 9.18 5.86
C VAL A 224 6.13 9.15 4.66
N ASN A 225 6.26 10.28 3.96
CA ASN A 225 7.22 10.45 2.88
C ASN A 225 8.56 10.94 3.45
N LEU A 226 9.66 10.39 2.94
CA LEU A 226 11.02 10.69 3.37
C LEU A 226 11.90 11.00 2.15
N LEU A 227 12.73 12.03 2.28
CA LEU A 227 13.87 12.28 1.41
C LEU A 227 15.13 11.82 2.13
N ILE A 228 16.02 11.13 1.42
CA ILE A 228 17.37 10.82 1.87
C ILE A 228 18.27 11.78 1.11
N ARG A 229 19.00 12.64 1.83
CA ARG A 229 19.72 13.80 1.30
C ARG A 229 21.22 13.63 1.50
N ASP A 230 22.03 14.18 0.60
CA ASP A 230 23.49 14.17 0.71
C ASP A 230 24.03 15.53 1.17
N ARG A 231 24.45 15.64 2.43
CA ARG A 231 25.03 16.87 2.99
C ARG A 231 26.41 17.20 2.42
N ALA A 232 27.10 16.23 1.81
CA ALA A 232 28.46 16.43 1.28
C ALA A 232 28.53 17.33 0.02
N ALA A 233 27.37 17.69 -0.54
CA ALA A 233 27.25 18.40 -1.80
C ALA A 233 26.35 19.64 -1.70
N PRO A 234 26.61 20.70 -2.51
CA PRO A 234 25.76 21.89 -2.54
C PRO A 234 24.29 21.54 -2.80
N ASN A 235 23.39 22.31 -2.19
CA ASN A 235 21.92 22.15 -2.26
C ASN A 235 21.36 20.82 -1.73
N HIS A 236 22.22 20.01 -1.09
CA HIS A 236 21.89 18.71 -0.51
C HIS A 236 21.06 17.83 -1.46
N PRO A 237 21.68 17.29 -2.54
CA PRO A 237 20.96 16.53 -3.54
C PRO A 237 20.31 15.28 -2.95
N VAL A 238 19.25 14.82 -3.61
CA VAL A 238 18.49 13.66 -3.17
C VAL A 238 19.25 12.38 -3.53
N ILE A 239 19.60 11.60 -2.52
CA ILE A 239 20.16 10.25 -2.67
C ILE A 239 19.05 9.27 -3.05
N GLY A 240 17.89 9.43 -2.43
CA GLY A 240 16.76 8.53 -2.63
C GLY A 240 15.51 9.02 -1.94
N ILE A 241 14.42 8.31 -2.21
CA ILE A 241 13.11 8.56 -1.60
C ILE A 241 12.61 7.29 -0.95
N ALA A 242 11.84 7.46 0.11
CA ALA A 242 11.12 6.37 0.73
C ALA A 242 9.74 6.81 1.24
N ALA A 243 8.88 5.83 1.51
CA ALA A 243 7.61 6.07 2.16
C ALA A 243 7.20 4.91 3.06
N LEU A 244 6.73 5.22 4.27
CA LEU A 244 5.92 4.32 5.09
C LEU A 244 4.45 4.53 4.76
N ILE A 245 3.72 3.44 4.57
CA ILE A 245 2.28 3.43 4.39
C ILE A 245 1.62 2.45 5.36
N SER A 246 0.32 2.64 5.60
CA SER A 246 -0.46 1.70 6.41
C SER A 246 -0.35 0.28 5.86
N SER A 247 -0.10 -0.69 6.74
CA SER A 247 0.12 -2.08 6.30
C SER A 247 -1.16 -2.70 5.75
N ALA A 248 -1.05 -3.47 4.67
CA ALA A 248 -2.22 -4.14 4.10
C ALA A 248 -2.87 -5.10 5.12
N ALA A 249 -4.20 -5.02 5.25
CA ALA A 249 -4.96 -5.76 6.27
C ALA A 249 -4.81 -7.29 6.17
N GLN A 250 -4.70 -7.81 4.94
CA GLN A 250 -4.78 -9.24 4.64
C GLN A 250 -3.51 -9.70 3.92
N ILE A 251 -2.45 -9.99 4.68
CA ILE A 251 -1.25 -10.65 4.16
C ILE A 251 -1.10 -11.96 4.91
N ARG A 252 -1.63 -13.05 4.34
CA ARG A 252 -1.65 -14.38 4.98
C ARG A 252 -0.25 -14.84 5.42
N ILE A 253 0.74 -14.72 4.52
CA ILE A 253 2.15 -15.08 4.79
C ILE A 253 2.71 -14.34 6.01
N ARG A 254 2.44 -13.03 6.13
CA ARG A 254 2.86 -12.24 7.30
C ARG A 254 2.17 -12.75 8.56
N ASP A 255 0.86 -12.94 8.49
CA ASP A 255 0.06 -13.27 9.66
C ASP A 255 0.37 -14.66 10.21
N ASP A 256 0.64 -15.62 9.34
CA ASP A 256 1.06 -16.96 9.71
C ASP A 256 2.49 -16.96 10.28
N TRP A 257 3.41 -16.19 9.68
CA TRP A 257 4.78 -16.02 10.20
C TRP A 257 4.84 -15.37 11.58
N ILE A 258 4.07 -14.30 11.82
CA ILE A 258 3.99 -13.67 13.14
C ILE A 258 3.36 -14.65 14.15
N GLY A 259 2.49 -15.55 13.69
CA GLY A 259 1.74 -16.46 14.56
C GLY A 259 0.61 -15.77 15.32
N TRP A 260 0.14 -14.61 14.85
CA TRP A 260 -0.97 -13.87 15.45
C TRP A 260 -2.32 -14.10 14.76
N SER A 261 -2.37 -15.02 13.79
CA SER A 261 -3.63 -15.40 13.17
C SER A 261 -4.56 -16.01 14.23
N SER A 262 -5.87 -15.82 14.07
CA SER A 262 -6.85 -16.38 15.01
C SER A 262 -6.76 -17.91 15.14
N ALA A 263 -6.26 -18.59 14.11
CA ALA A 263 -6.03 -20.03 14.12
C ALA A 263 -4.78 -20.39 14.93
N ALA A 264 -3.68 -19.66 14.75
CA ALA A 264 -2.44 -19.86 15.51
C ALA A 264 -2.66 -19.59 17.00
N VAL A 265 -3.30 -18.48 17.37
CA VAL A 265 -3.59 -18.16 18.78
C VAL A 265 -4.46 -19.24 19.44
N LEU A 266 -5.50 -19.73 18.74
CA LEU A 266 -6.31 -20.82 19.27
C LEU A 266 -5.51 -22.12 19.43
N LYS A 267 -4.64 -22.44 18.47
CA LYS A 267 -3.79 -23.62 18.52
C LYS A 267 -2.90 -23.58 19.77
N ASP A 268 -2.20 -22.47 19.99
CA ASP A 268 -1.32 -22.29 21.15
C ASP A 268 -2.07 -22.41 22.48
N MET A 269 -3.26 -21.82 22.58
CA MET A 269 -4.08 -21.93 23.78
C MET A 269 -4.54 -23.37 24.05
N LYS A 270 -4.81 -24.15 22.99
CA LYS A 270 -5.14 -25.58 23.11
C LYS A 270 -3.95 -26.42 23.51
N GLU A 271 -2.77 -26.10 23.01
CA GLU A 271 -1.52 -26.80 23.36
C GLU A 271 -1.07 -26.46 24.79
N ALA A 272 -1.26 -25.21 25.23
CA ALA A 272 -0.88 -24.73 26.56
C ALA A 272 -1.89 -23.70 27.11
N PRO A 273 -2.97 -24.14 27.77
CA PRO A 273 -3.97 -23.25 28.38
C PRO A 273 -3.41 -22.62 29.67
N THR A 274 -2.66 -21.53 29.55
CA THR A 274 -2.03 -20.87 30.70
C THR A 274 -2.93 -19.81 31.35
N LYS A 275 -2.63 -19.48 32.61
CA LYS A 275 -3.24 -18.33 33.30
C LYS A 275 -2.99 -17.01 32.58
N GLU A 276 -1.82 -16.82 31.95
CA GLU A 276 -1.51 -15.64 31.13
C GLU A 276 -2.50 -15.49 29.98
N TRP A 277 -2.80 -16.56 29.25
CA TRP A 277 -3.79 -16.55 28.18
C TRP A 277 -5.21 -16.27 28.67
N ALA A 278 -5.58 -16.82 29.83
CA ALA A 278 -6.88 -16.57 30.45
C ALA A 278 -7.05 -15.08 30.81
N LEU A 279 -6.03 -14.49 31.43
CA LEU A 279 -5.96 -13.05 31.74
C LEU A 279 -6.02 -12.21 30.47
N TRP A 280 -5.28 -12.60 29.45
CA TRP A 280 -5.26 -11.92 28.16
C TRP A 280 -6.65 -11.91 27.49
N LEU A 281 -7.37 -13.05 27.45
CA LEU A 281 -8.72 -13.14 26.88
C LEU A 281 -9.70 -12.21 27.61
N HIS A 282 -9.67 -12.24 28.95
CA HIS A 282 -10.48 -11.36 29.80
C HIS A 282 -10.17 -9.89 29.52
N ALA A 283 -8.89 -9.51 29.45
CA ALA A 283 -8.47 -8.14 29.19
C ALA A 283 -8.91 -7.63 27.81
N VAL A 284 -8.74 -8.44 26.75
CA VAL A 284 -9.17 -8.09 25.40
C VAL A 284 -10.69 -7.96 25.32
N LEU A 285 -11.43 -8.87 25.98
CA LEU A 285 -12.89 -8.81 26.04
C LEU A 285 -13.38 -7.54 26.75
N LYS A 286 -12.84 -7.25 27.94
CA LYS A 286 -13.17 -6.05 28.72
C LYS A 286 -12.92 -4.76 27.92
N ARG A 287 -11.70 -4.59 27.39
CA ARG A 287 -11.34 -3.44 26.54
C ARG A 287 -12.25 -3.31 25.32
N SER A 288 -12.71 -4.44 24.76
CA SER A 288 -13.59 -4.42 23.59
C SER A 288 -14.98 -3.86 23.87
N PHE A 289 -15.48 -3.99 25.10
CA PHE A 289 -16.72 -3.35 25.57
C PHE A 289 -16.50 -1.87 25.92
N GLU A 290 -15.38 -1.53 26.56
CA GLU A 290 -15.07 -0.14 26.92
C GLU A 290 -15.00 0.78 25.70
N GLU A 291 -14.53 0.26 24.56
CA GLU A 291 -14.49 1.00 23.29
C GLU A 291 -15.80 0.92 22.48
N LEU A 292 -16.96 0.87 23.16
CA LEU A 292 -18.28 0.98 22.54
C LEU A 292 -19.09 2.08 23.23
N TYR A 293 -19.50 3.08 22.45
CA TYR A 293 -20.58 3.98 22.83
C TYR A 293 -21.88 3.16 22.91
N LEU A 294 -22.61 3.23 24.02
CA LEU A 294 -23.87 2.49 24.21
C LEU A 294 -25.02 3.38 24.70
N VAL A 295 -24.75 4.67 24.94
CA VAL A 295 -25.73 5.59 25.53
C VAL A 295 -26.95 5.73 24.63
N ASP A 296 -26.76 5.89 23.32
CA ASP A 296 -27.89 5.98 22.37
C ASP A 296 -28.71 4.68 22.31
N PHE A 297 -28.07 3.51 22.41
CA PHE A 297 -28.79 2.24 22.46
C PHE A 297 -29.61 2.05 23.73
N LEU A 298 -29.19 2.67 24.85
CA LEU A 298 -29.94 2.69 26.10
C LEU A 298 -31.09 3.71 26.04
N GLU A 299 -30.84 4.90 25.48
CA GLU A 299 -31.85 5.95 25.25
C GLU A 299 -32.98 5.45 24.34
N ASP A 300 -32.62 4.79 23.24
CA ASP A 300 -33.56 4.25 22.24
C ASP A 300 -34.28 2.97 22.73
N GLY A 301 -33.94 2.45 23.91
CA GLY A 301 -34.48 1.20 24.44
C GLY A 301 -34.06 -0.06 23.66
N LEU A 302 -33.09 0.03 22.77
CA LEU A 302 -32.55 -1.11 22.00
C LEU A 302 -31.86 -2.14 22.93
N VAL A 303 -31.28 -1.67 24.03
CA VAL A 303 -30.72 -2.52 25.08
C VAL A 303 -31.09 -1.99 26.46
N THR A 304 -31.16 -2.88 27.45
CA THR A 304 -31.28 -2.52 28.88
C THR A 304 -30.05 -2.97 29.66
N LEU A 305 -29.81 -2.38 30.84
CA LEU A 305 -28.69 -2.80 31.71
C LEU A 305 -28.79 -4.28 32.10
N ALA A 306 -29.99 -4.79 32.36
CA ALA A 306 -30.22 -6.19 32.68
C ALA A 306 -29.86 -7.10 31.49
N GLN A 307 -30.28 -6.75 30.28
CA GLN A 307 -29.91 -7.46 29.05
C GLN A 307 -28.41 -7.39 28.76
N LEU A 308 -27.76 -6.27 29.09
CA LEU A 308 -26.31 -6.12 29.00
C LEU A 308 -25.56 -6.91 30.06
N GLN A 309 -26.19 -7.42 31.12
CA GLN A 309 -25.59 -8.36 32.06
C GLN A 309 -25.87 -9.81 31.64
N ALA A 310 -27.14 -10.12 31.34
CA ALA A 310 -27.63 -11.43 30.94
C ALA A 310 -28.24 -11.40 29.52
N PRO A 311 -27.42 -11.50 28.46
CA PRO A 311 -27.90 -11.40 27.08
C PRO A 311 -28.65 -12.66 26.62
N THR A 312 -29.81 -12.46 25.98
CA THR A 312 -30.65 -13.52 25.40
C THR A 312 -30.42 -13.66 23.89
N ASP A 313 -30.77 -14.81 23.31
CA ASP A 313 -30.65 -15.00 21.84
C ASP A 313 -31.57 -14.05 21.06
N ALA A 314 -32.71 -13.67 21.64
CA ALA A 314 -33.61 -12.67 21.07
C ALA A 314 -32.92 -11.29 20.93
N LEU A 315 -32.23 -10.83 21.98
CA LEU A 315 -31.45 -9.59 21.95
C LEU A 315 -30.34 -9.64 20.88
N LEU A 316 -29.64 -10.77 20.79
CA LEU A 316 -28.58 -10.93 19.78
C LEU A 316 -29.14 -10.86 18.35
N ALA A 317 -30.33 -11.42 18.11
CA ALA A 317 -31.01 -11.35 16.83
C ALA A 317 -31.49 -9.91 16.51
N GLU A 318 -32.06 -9.21 17.50
CA GLU A 318 -32.50 -7.82 17.40
C GLU A 318 -31.36 -6.88 17.05
N LEU A 319 -30.23 -6.95 17.75
CA LEU A 319 -29.03 -6.15 17.45
C LEU A 319 -28.49 -6.41 16.04
N ARG A 320 -28.52 -7.67 15.57
CA ARG A 320 -28.10 -8.03 14.21
C ARG A 320 -29.06 -7.47 13.16
N GLU A 321 -30.36 -7.47 13.42
CA GLU A 321 -31.33 -6.86 12.50
C GLU A 321 -31.25 -5.34 12.48
N TYR A 322 -31.12 -4.71 13.66
CA TYR A 322 -30.86 -3.28 13.76
C TYR A 322 -29.61 -2.87 12.96
N SER A 323 -28.54 -3.69 13.00
CA SER A 323 -27.36 -3.49 12.16
C SER A 323 -27.68 -3.45 10.66
N ARG A 324 -28.51 -4.39 10.17
CA ARG A 324 -28.93 -4.44 8.76
C ARG A 324 -29.78 -3.24 8.37
N ILE A 325 -30.71 -2.84 9.23
CA ILE A 325 -31.56 -1.66 9.02
C ILE A 325 -30.69 -0.41 8.87
N LYS A 326 -29.80 -0.16 9.84
CA LYS A 326 -28.90 1.00 9.81
C LYS A 326 -27.90 0.98 8.67
N ARG A 327 -27.49 -0.21 8.22
CA ARG A 327 -26.66 -0.35 7.01
C ARG A 327 -27.41 0.09 5.75
N ARG A 328 -28.67 -0.32 5.59
CA ARG A 328 -29.52 0.10 4.46
C ARG A 328 -29.82 1.60 4.51
N GLU A 329 -30.06 2.15 5.70
CA GLU A 329 -30.25 3.59 5.89
C GLU A 329 -29.00 4.37 5.46
N HIS A 330 -27.82 3.94 5.92
CA HIS A 330 -26.53 4.50 5.47
C HIS A 330 -26.43 4.47 3.95
N GLU A 331 -26.63 3.31 3.31
CA GLU A 331 -26.50 3.15 1.86
C GLU A 331 -27.49 4.03 1.05
N ARG A 332 -28.65 4.39 1.61
CA ARG A 332 -29.67 5.22 0.94
C ARG A 332 -29.43 6.72 1.08
N PHE A 333 -28.93 7.17 2.23
CA PHE A 333 -28.88 8.59 2.59
C PHE A 333 -27.45 9.16 2.68
N VAL A 334 -26.45 8.49 2.08
CA VAL A 334 -25.11 9.08 2.03
C VAL A 334 -25.13 10.36 1.20
N GLU A 335 -25.00 11.51 1.87
CA GLU A 335 -24.81 12.80 1.21
C GLU A 335 -23.36 12.97 0.74
N SER A 336 -23.17 13.68 -0.39
CA SER A 336 -21.87 13.98 -1.00
C SER A 336 -20.84 14.58 -0.03
N ALA A 337 -21.26 15.29 1.02
CA ALA A 337 -20.39 15.84 2.06
C ALA A 337 -19.67 14.75 2.88
N GLN A 338 -20.32 13.62 3.15
CA GLN A 338 -19.70 12.49 3.87
C GLN A 338 -18.67 11.74 3.01
N HIS A 339 -18.71 11.90 1.67
CA HIS A 339 -17.69 11.36 0.77
C HIS A 339 -16.34 12.10 0.88
N LYS A 340 -16.34 13.37 1.30
CA LYS A 340 -15.12 14.17 1.51
C LYS A 340 -14.46 13.92 2.87
N GLY A 341 -15.08 13.13 3.75
CA GLY A 341 -14.49 12.71 5.01
C GLY A 341 -14.49 13.75 6.13
N GLU A 342 -15.29 14.81 6.03
CA GLU A 342 -15.43 15.79 7.10
C GLU A 342 -16.07 15.14 8.34
N LEU A 343 -15.39 15.25 9.48
CA LEU A 343 -15.86 14.74 10.76
C LEU A 343 -16.76 15.81 11.41
N PRO A 344 -17.86 15.41 12.07
CA PRO A 344 -18.68 16.33 12.87
C PRO A 344 -17.81 17.11 13.85
N ARG A 345 -18.09 18.40 14.03
CA ARG A 345 -17.35 19.28 14.94
C ARG A 345 -18.25 19.85 16.01
N THR A 346 -17.72 20.01 17.22
CA THR A 346 -18.38 20.76 18.30
C THR A 346 -18.28 22.28 18.03
N PRO A 347 -19.04 23.12 18.75
CA PRO A 347 -18.89 24.58 18.67
C PRO A 347 -17.46 25.08 18.94
N GLU A 348 -16.69 24.34 19.74
CA GLU A 348 -15.30 24.62 20.08
C GLU A 348 -14.31 24.20 18.98
N GLY A 349 -14.78 23.47 17.95
CA GLY A 349 -13.99 23.03 16.80
C GLY A 349 -13.37 21.63 16.95
N ASP A 350 -13.57 20.94 18.07
CA ASP A 350 -13.13 19.57 18.28
C ASP A 350 -14.00 18.57 17.52
N VAL A 351 -13.51 17.34 17.31
CA VAL A 351 -14.33 16.31 16.66
C VAL A 351 -15.42 15.82 17.61
N ASP A 352 -16.67 15.94 17.18
CA ASP A 352 -17.82 15.39 17.90
C ASP A 352 -17.95 13.88 17.62
N TRP A 353 -17.24 13.09 18.43
CA TRP A 353 -17.24 11.64 18.36
C TRP A 353 -18.61 11.02 18.72
N VAL A 354 -19.43 11.69 19.52
CA VAL A 354 -20.78 11.22 19.87
C VAL A 354 -21.70 11.36 18.67
N ALA A 355 -21.72 12.52 18.02
CA ALA A 355 -22.45 12.73 16.78
C ALA A 355 -22.00 11.72 15.71
N ARG A 356 -20.68 11.49 15.61
CA ARG A 356 -20.15 10.48 14.68
C ARG A 356 -20.62 9.06 15.03
N ALA A 357 -20.63 8.68 16.31
CA ALA A 357 -21.09 7.37 16.77
C ALA A 357 -22.58 7.13 16.51
N ARG A 358 -23.41 8.20 16.55
CA ARG A 358 -24.86 8.17 16.27
C ARG A 358 -25.20 8.10 14.76
N THR A 359 -24.23 8.20 13.85
CA THR A 359 -24.50 8.04 12.42
C THR A 359 -24.95 6.62 12.06
N PRO A 360 -25.79 6.42 11.01
CA PRO A 360 -26.25 5.09 10.61
C PRO A 360 -25.12 4.07 10.37
N LEU A 361 -23.98 4.51 9.80
CA LEU A 361 -22.81 3.66 9.61
C LEU A 361 -22.26 3.09 10.92
N PHE A 362 -22.08 3.95 11.93
CA PHE A 362 -21.48 3.55 13.20
C PHE A 362 -22.49 2.90 14.14
N GLN A 363 -23.77 3.26 14.09
CA GLN A 363 -24.84 2.49 14.71
C GLN A 363 -24.87 1.05 14.19
N SER A 364 -24.80 0.87 12.87
CA SER A 364 -24.75 -0.46 12.24
C SER A 364 -23.54 -1.29 12.71
N LYS A 365 -22.35 -0.68 12.77
CA LYS A 365 -21.12 -1.35 13.22
C LYS A 365 -21.15 -1.69 14.71
N ARG A 366 -21.57 -0.74 15.56
CA ARG A 366 -21.61 -0.90 17.01
C ARG A 366 -22.62 -1.96 17.42
N SER A 367 -23.82 -2.00 16.85
CA SER A 367 -24.82 -3.02 17.19
C SER A 367 -24.36 -4.43 16.80
N LEU A 368 -23.80 -4.61 15.60
CA LEU A 368 -23.23 -5.89 15.18
C LEU A 368 -22.05 -6.33 16.05
N ARG A 369 -21.21 -5.37 16.45
CA ARG A 369 -20.07 -5.63 17.33
C ARG A 369 -20.54 -5.99 18.74
N LEU A 370 -21.52 -5.29 19.28
CA LEU A 370 -22.11 -5.56 20.59
C LEU A 370 -22.72 -6.96 20.63
N ALA A 371 -23.51 -7.34 19.62
CA ALA A 371 -24.07 -8.69 19.53
C ALA A 371 -22.98 -9.78 19.59
N LYS A 372 -21.90 -9.59 18.83
CA LYS A 372 -20.76 -10.52 18.84
C LYS A 372 -20.06 -10.57 20.20
N LEU A 373 -19.86 -9.42 20.86
CA LEU A 373 -19.19 -9.37 22.16
C LEU A 373 -20.05 -9.97 23.28
N LEU A 374 -21.36 -9.75 23.28
CA LEU A 374 -22.29 -10.36 24.24
C LEU A 374 -22.32 -11.89 24.08
N GLU A 375 -22.34 -12.40 22.84
CA GLU A 375 -22.24 -13.83 22.56
C GLU A 375 -20.92 -14.44 23.08
N VAL A 376 -19.80 -13.74 22.84
CA VAL A 376 -18.48 -14.14 23.34
C VAL A 376 -18.46 -14.15 24.87
N ARG A 377 -18.90 -13.07 25.51
CA ARG A 377 -18.91 -12.94 26.97
C ARG A 377 -19.77 -14.00 27.63
N ARG A 378 -20.98 -14.25 27.11
CA ARG A 378 -21.84 -15.34 27.62
C ARG A 378 -21.14 -16.70 27.61
N THR A 379 -20.37 -16.99 26.55
CA THR A 379 -19.62 -18.24 26.43
C THR A 379 -18.44 -18.29 27.42
N VAL A 380 -17.71 -17.18 27.54
CA VAL A 380 -16.56 -17.04 28.45
C VAL A 380 -17.01 -17.15 29.91
N ASP A 381 -18.03 -16.40 30.33
CA ASP A 381 -18.49 -16.37 31.73
C ASP A 381 -19.04 -17.74 32.19
N ALA A 382 -19.67 -18.49 31.26
CA ALA A 382 -20.22 -19.82 31.55
C ALA A 382 -19.15 -20.89 31.84
N HIS A 383 -17.93 -20.74 31.33
CA HIS A 383 -16.87 -21.77 31.43
C HIS A 383 -15.58 -21.27 32.11
N MET A 384 -15.38 -19.95 32.14
CA MET A 384 -14.18 -19.26 32.66
C MET A 384 -14.61 -17.94 33.33
N HIS A 385 -15.41 -18.04 34.38
CA HIS A 385 -15.80 -16.88 35.21
C HIS A 385 -14.58 -16.15 35.80
N ALA A 386 -13.57 -16.90 36.26
CA ALA A 386 -12.28 -16.37 36.67
C ALA A 386 -11.20 -16.72 35.62
N PRO A 387 -10.23 -15.82 35.36
CA PRO A 387 -9.16 -16.07 34.39
C PRO A 387 -8.10 -17.02 34.95
N THR A 388 -8.41 -18.32 34.99
CA THR A 388 -7.50 -19.40 35.40
C THR A 388 -7.12 -20.30 34.24
N ALA A 389 -6.03 -21.06 34.39
CA ALA A 389 -5.60 -22.05 33.40
C ALA A 389 -6.68 -23.13 33.18
N GLU A 390 -7.28 -23.61 34.28
CA GLU A 390 -8.32 -24.63 34.28
C GLU A 390 -9.60 -24.12 33.61
N GLY A 391 -10.00 -22.88 33.89
CA GLY A 391 -11.16 -22.26 33.26
C GLY A 391 -10.96 -22.06 31.75
N LEU A 392 -9.75 -21.68 31.33
CA LEU A 392 -9.41 -21.61 29.91
C LEU A 392 -9.47 -22.98 29.24
N ALA A 393 -8.92 -24.01 29.87
CA ALA A 393 -9.00 -25.37 29.36
C ALA A 393 -10.47 -25.80 29.19
N ALA A 394 -11.31 -25.58 30.20
CA ALA A 394 -12.75 -25.88 30.13
C ALA A 394 -13.47 -25.11 29.01
N LEU A 395 -13.14 -23.82 28.81
CA LEU A 395 -13.67 -23.02 27.71
C LEU A 395 -13.28 -23.60 26.34
N LEU A 396 -12.06 -24.11 26.17
CA LEU A 396 -11.55 -24.59 24.87
C LEU A 396 -12.17 -25.92 24.42
N GLU A 397 -12.74 -26.70 25.35
CA GLU A 397 -13.43 -27.95 25.05
C GLU A 397 -14.82 -27.74 24.43
N VAL A 398 -15.45 -26.58 24.66
CA VAL A 398 -16.77 -26.30 24.10
C VAL A 398 -16.70 -25.65 22.71
N PRO A 399 -17.62 -25.98 21.77
CA PRO A 399 -17.60 -25.41 20.41
C PRO A 399 -17.63 -23.88 20.38
N GLY A 400 -18.27 -23.24 21.37
CA GLY A 400 -18.32 -21.80 21.52
C GLY A 400 -16.97 -21.17 21.89
N GLY A 401 -16.14 -21.84 22.68
CA GLY A 401 -14.89 -21.27 23.18
C GLY A 401 -13.86 -21.04 22.08
N GLY A 402 -13.73 -21.99 21.16
CA GLY A 402 -12.90 -21.81 19.97
C GLY A 402 -13.32 -20.61 19.11
N ARG A 403 -14.63 -20.34 19.01
CA ARG A 403 -15.15 -19.15 18.31
C ARG A 403 -14.85 -17.87 19.07
N ALA A 404 -15.01 -17.88 20.40
CA ALA A 404 -14.69 -16.77 21.29
C ALA A 404 -13.23 -16.34 21.19
N VAL A 405 -12.30 -17.29 21.32
CA VAL A 405 -10.86 -17.06 21.16
C VAL A 405 -10.54 -16.46 19.81
N ARG A 406 -11.10 -17.02 18.72
CA ARG A 406 -10.84 -16.49 17.37
C ARG A 406 -11.38 -15.07 17.20
N ALA A 407 -12.52 -14.75 17.78
CA ALA A 407 -13.08 -13.40 17.74
C ALA A 407 -12.17 -12.39 18.46
N LEU A 408 -11.72 -12.72 19.67
CA LEU A 408 -10.84 -11.87 20.47
C LEU A 408 -9.43 -11.74 19.87
N ALA A 409 -8.88 -12.81 19.28
CA ALA A 409 -7.62 -12.75 18.55
C ALA A 409 -7.69 -11.82 17.32
N ARG A 410 -8.77 -11.88 16.53
CA ARG A 410 -8.97 -10.94 15.41
C ARG A 410 -9.07 -9.49 15.90
N ARG A 411 -9.68 -9.29 17.06
CA ARG A 411 -9.81 -7.98 17.70
C ARG A 411 -8.45 -7.44 18.14
N ALA A 412 -7.68 -8.21 18.91
CA ALA A 412 -6.33 -7.82 19.35
C ALA A 412 -5.42 -7.50 18.15
N LYS A 413 -5.46 -8.32 17.09
CA LYS A 413 -4.76 -8.02 15.83
C LYS A 413 -5.20 -6.68 15.25
N GLY A 414 -6.50 -6.41 15.16
CA GLY A 414 -7.06 -5.16 14.64
C GLY A 414 -6.59 -3.91 15.39
N ASP A 415 -6.36 -4.02 16.69
CA ASP A 415 -5.87 -2.91 17.54
C ASP A 415 -4.44 -2.48 17.18
N MET A 416 -3.60 -3.43 16.73
CA MET A 416 -2.18 -3.19 16.42
C MET A 416 -1.91 -2.96 14.93
N MET A 417 -2.71 -3.56 14.04
CA MET A 417 -2.47 -3.55 12.59
C MET A 417 -2.27 -2.17 11.96
N GLY A 418 -3.06 -1.19 12.41
CA GLY A 418 -3.03 0.15 11.83
C GLY A 418 -1.94 1.06 12.41
N VAL A 419 -1.23 0.62 13.46
CA VAL A 419 -0.42 1.52 14.28
C VAL A 419 0.99 1.04 14.58
N ALA A 420 1.18 -0.28 14.76
CA ALA A 420 2.47 -0.86 15.14
C ALA A 420 3.23 -1.47 13.95
N ILE A 421 2.57 -1.61 12.80
CA ILE A 421 3.13 -2.22 11.58
C ILE A 421 2.91 -1.26 10.41
N ALA A 422 3.95 -1.07 9.60
CA ALA A 422 3.85 -0.29 8.37
C ALA A 422 4.44 -1.07 7.19
N ASP A 423 3.95 -0.77 5.99
CA ASP A 423 4.57 -1.23 4.76
C ASP A 423 5.50 -0.12 4.23
N ILE A 424 6.66 -0.48 3.73
CA ILE A 424 7.52 0.41 2.96
C ILE A 424 6.96 0.44 1.54
N GLY A 425 6.17 1.45 1.23
CA GLY A 425 5.49 1.59 -0.06
C GLY A 425 6.39 2.10 -1.18
N VAL A 426 7.40 2.88 -0.82
CA VAL A 426 8.45 3.36 -1.73
C VAL A 426 9.79 3.20 -1.01
N CYS A 427 10.79 2.69 -1.71
CA CYS A 427 12.15 2.58 -1.20
C CYS A 427 13.09 2.52 -2.39
N GLY A 428 14.03 3.45 -2.50
CA GLY A 428 15.12 3.33 -3.44
C GLY A 428 15.88 4.62 -3.64
N SER A 429 17.05 4.50 -4.25
CA SER A 429 17.90 5.63 -4.60
C SER A 429 17.65 6.08 -6.03
N VAL A 430 17.91 7.36 -6.28
CA VAL A 430 17.95 7.95 -7.62
C VAL A 430 19.38 7.93 -8.17
N ALA A 431 19.54 8.27 -9.46
CA ALA A 431 20.85 8.49 -10.04
C ALA A 431 21.56 9.68 -9.37
N PRO A 432 22.90 9.68 -9.28
CA PRO A 432 23.84 8.60 -9.61
C PRO A 432 24.00 7.55 -8.49
N TYR A 433 23.39 7.77 -7.32
CA TYR A 433 23.60 6.93 -6.13
C TYR A 433 23.11 5.49 -6.29
N ASN A 434 22.17 5.23 -7.20
CA ASN A 434 21.76 3.88 -7.58
C ASN A 434 22.93 3.00 -8.07
N HIS A 435 23.91 3.57 -8.79
CA HIS A 435 25.12 2.87 -9.22
C HIS A 435 26.03 2.49 -8.03
N LEU A 436 25.93 3.26 -6.93
CA LEU A 436 26.69 3.10 -5.68
C LEU A 436 25.93 2.29 -4.62
N LEU A 437 24.85 1.59 -4.99
CA LEU A 437 23.99 0.84 -4.06
C LEU A 437 23.30 1.73 -3.02
N GLY A 438 22.95 2.96 -3.37
CA GLY A 438 22.14 3.85 -2.53
C GLY A 438 20.80 3.23 -2.14
N GLY A 439 20.20 2.38 -2.97
CA GLY A 439 18.95 1.68 -2.61
C GLY A 439 19.10 0.80 -1.36
N LYS A 440 20.31 0.29 -1.09
CA LYS A 440 20.60 -0.45 0.15
C LYS A 440 20.71 0.48 1.35
N LEU A 441 21.33 1.65 1.18
CA LEU A 441 21.35 2.70 2.20
C LEU A 441 19.92 3.09 2.57
N VAL A 442 19.08 3.45 1.59
CA VAL A 442 17.68 3.82 1.83
C VAL A 442 16.96 2.71 2.61
N SER A 443 17.13 1.44 2.21
CA SER A 443 16.53 0.30 2.92
C SER A 443 17.05 0.18 4.37
N MET A 444 18.34 0.38 4.60
CA MET A 444 18.91 0.36 5.96
C MET A 444 18.36 1.49 6.83
N LEU A 445 18.27 2.70 6.28
CA LEU A 445 17.75 3.89 6.99
C LEU A 445 16.27 3.76 7.32
N MET A 446 15.46 3.07 6.50
CA MET A 446 14.05 2.82 6.81
C MET A 446 13.83 2.08 8.12
N ALA A 447 14.82 1.30 8.57
CA ALA A 447 14.75 0.56 9.82
C ALA A 447 15.48 1.26 10.99
N SER A 448 15.83 2.54 10.83
CA SER A 448 16.52 3.33 11.85
C SER A 448 15.56 3.84 12.94
N PRO A 449 16.08 4.15 14.14
CA PRO A 449 15.30 4.77 15.21
C PRO A 449 14.70 6.12 14.81
N GLU A 450 15.38 6.91 13.98
CA GLU A 450 14.89 8.21 13.51
C GLU A 450 13.63 8.10 12.66
N VAL A 451 13.49 7.05 11.84
CA VAL A 451 12.23 6.79 11.12
C VAL A 451 11.10 6.45 12.10
N GLY A 452 11.39 5.73 13.18
CA GLY A 452 10.45 5.49 14.27
C GLY A 452 10.04 6.80 14.97
N ALA A 453 11.00 7.67 15.26
CA ALA A 453 10.77 8.99 15.85
C ALA A 453 9.92 9.91 14.95
N ILE A 454 10.22 9.97 13.64
CA ILE A 454 9.43 10.72 12.65
C ILE A 454 7.99 10.18 12.59
N TYR A 455 7.83 8.85 12.60
CA TYR A 455 6.50 8.22 12.60
C TYR A 455 5.72 8.57 13.87
N ALA A 456 6.37 8.49 15.03
CA ALA A 456 5.78 8.82 16.33
C ALA A 456 5.42 10.31 16.42
N GLN A 457 6.28 11.21 15.93
CA GLN A 457 5.99 12.65 15.90
C GLN A 457 4.77 12.97 15.03
N ARG A 458 4.64 12.31 13.87
CA ARG A 458 3.52 12.58 12.95
C ARG A 458 2.18 12.02 13.45
N TYR A 459 2.19 10.92 14.19
CA TYR A 459 0.98 10.18 14.54
C TYR A 459 0.72 10.01 16.04
N GLY A 460 1.59 10.50 16.91
CA GLY A 460 1.53 10.28 18.37
C GLY A 460 0.23 10.79 18.97
N ASP A 461 -0.22 11.96 18.50
CA ASP A 461 -1.46 12.61 18.94
C ASP A 461 -2.65 12.30 18.02
N ALA A 462 -2.46 11.42 17.02
CA ALA A 462 -3.50 11.15 16.02
C ALA A 462 -4.60 10.23 16.56
N GLU A 463 -5.81 10.77 16.64
CA GLU A 463 -7.01 10.03 17.03
C GLU A 463 -7.38 8.95 16.00
N SER A 464 -7.61 7.73 16.48
CA SER A 464 -8.01 6.61 15.65
C SER A 464 -9.47 6.76 15.23
N VAL A 465 -9.72 7.41 14.09
CA VAL A 465 -11.06 7.77 13.59
C VAL A 465 -12.07 6.63 13.73
N ILE A 466 -11.73 5.39 13.33
CA ILE A 466 -12.67 4.26 13.43
C ILE A 466 -12.89 3.83 14.88
N ALA A 467 -11.84 3.80 15.71
CA ALA A 467 -11.99 3.42 17.11
C ALA A 467 -12.80 4.48 17.86
N SER A 468 -12.45 5.76 17.71
CA SER A 468 -13.14 6.89 18.33
C SER A 468 -14.62 6.95 17.91
N SER A 469 -14.92 6.73 16.63
CA SER A 469 -16.30 6.69 16.13
C SER A 469 -17.13 5.53 16.70
N ASN A 470 -16.50 4.41 17.07
CA ASN A 470 -17.21 3.31 17.75
C ASN A 470 -17.36 3.58 19.25
N ALA A 471 -16.41 4.29 19.85
CA ALA A 471 -16.35 4.52 21.29
C ALA A 471 -17.14 5.76 21.74
N GLY A 472 -17.38 6.71 20.83
CA GLY A 472 -18.03 7.99 21.15
C GLY A 472 -17.12 8.98 21.87
N TYR A 473 -15.82 8.69 21.96
CA TYR A 473 -14.79 9.55 22.53
C TYR A 473 -13.46 9.33 21.80
N ALA A 474 -12.52 10.26 21.94
CA ALA A 474 -11.21 10.18 21.29
C ALA A 474 -10.39 8.99 21.79
N ILE A 475 -9.94 8.12 20.87
CA ILE A 475 -9.02 7.02 21.16
C ILE A 475 -7.69 7.28 20.45
N ASN A 476 -6.65 7.51 21.24
CA ASN A 476 -5.26 7.55 20.78
C ASN A 476 -4.63 6.17 20.97
N ARG A 477 -3.96 5.69 19.92
CA ARG A 477 -3.26 4.40 19.91
C ARG A 477 -1.76 4.68 19.86
N GLY A 478 -0.97 3.87 20.56
CA GLY A 478 0.49 3.96 20.53
C GLY A 478 1.05 3.91 19.10
N THR A 479 2.19 4.57 18.91
CA THR A 479 2.88 4.70 17.61
C THR A 479 4.19 3.91 17.56
N ASP A 480 4.32 2.92 18.44
CA ASP A 480 5.47 2.01 18.50
C ASP A 480 5.56 1.16 17.25
N LEU A 481 6.34 1.62 16.29
CA LEU A 481 6.58 0.90 15.04
C LEU A 481 7.52 -0.28 15.30
N VAL A 482 7.01 -1.52 15.22
CA VAL A 482 7.76 -2.74 15.60
C VAL A 482 8.09 -3.67 14.43
N LEU A 483 7.41 -3.49 13.30
CA LEU A 483 7.58 -4.30 12.11
C LEU A 483 7.39 -3.46 10.85
N LEU A 484 8.34 -3.58 9.94
CA LEU A 484 8.18 -3.11 8.57
C LEU A 484 7.98 -4.29 7.63
N MET A 485 7.08 -4.15 6.67
CA MET A 485 6.94 -5.08 5.56
C MET A 485 7.24 -4.36 4.26
N THR A 486 7.63 -5.08 3.22
CA THR A 486 7.66 -4.52 1.86
C THR A 486 7.43 -5.63 0.86
N THR A 487 6.89 -5.27 -0.30
CA THR A 487 6.88 -6.16 -1.46
C THR A 487 7.93 -5.70 -2.45
N SER A 488 8.60 -6.63 -3.13
CA SER A 488 9.45 -6.30 -4.26
C SER A 488 8.61 -5.88 -5.47
N LEU A 489 9.23 -5.20 -6.43
CA LEU A 489 8.58 -4.92 -7.71
C LEU A 489 8.38 -6.19 -8.54
N TYR A 490 9.30 -7.14 -8.42
CA TYR A 490 9.37 -8.37 -9.21
C TYR A 490 9.35 -9.61 -8.33
N GLY A 491 8.70 -10.69 -8.79
CA GLY A 491 8.65 -11.97 -8.08
C GLY A 491 9.97 -12.77 -8.05
N ALA A 492 11.05 -12.25 -8.66
CA ALA A 492 12.37 -12.87 -8.63
C ALA A 492 13.50 -11.82 -8.72
N GLY A 493 14.65 -12.15 -8.11
CA GLY A 493 15.89 -11.39 -8.28
C GLY A 493 15.87 -9.97 -7.69
N SER A 494 15.21 -9.74 -6.56
CA SER A 494 15.20 -8.43 -5.89
C SER A 494 16.57 -8.12 -5.26
N SER A 495 17.43 -7.37 -5.95
CA SER A 495 18.79 -7.08 -5.49
C SER A 495 18.86 -6.09 -4.33
N GLN A 496 17.81 -5.29 -4.14
CA GLN A 496 17.77 -4.17 -3.20
C GLN A 496 17.78 -4.64 -1.75
N TYR A 497 16.84 -5.52 -1.36
CA TYR A 497 16.69 -5.98 0.02
C TYR A 497 17.63 -7.14 0.37
N ASN A 498 18.12 -7.86 -0.64
CA ASN A 498 19.03 -8.98 -0.43
C ASN A 498 20.34 -8.52 0.24
N ARG A 499 20.79 -9.28 1.25
CA ARG A 499 22.03 -9.03 2.02
C ARG A 499 22.04 -7.70 2.79
N VAL A 500 20.91 -7.02 2.93
CA VAL A 500 20.77 -5.85 3.81
C VAL A 500 20.75 -6.34 5.25
N ARG A 501 21.78 -5.99 6.00
CA ARG A 501 21.98 -6.36 7.41
C ARG A 501 22.66 -5.21 8.14
N VAL A 502 22.04 -4.75 9.22
CA VAL A 502 22.61 -3.82 10.19
C VAL A 502 22.95 -4.62 11.45
N PRO A 503 24.23 -4.86 11.76
CA PRO A 503 24.64 -5.41 13.06
C PRO A 503 24.32 -4.39 14.15
N CYS A 504 23.58 -4.80 15.19
CA CYS A 504 23.10 -3.84 16.19
C CYS A 504 24.26 -3.26 17.02
N GLU A 505 25.33 -4.03 17.25
CA GLU A 505 26.55 -3.57 17.94
C GLU A 505 27.23 -2.36 17.27
N ARG A 506 27.10 -2.22 15.94
CA ARG A 506 27.63 -1.07 15.19
C ARG A 506 26.82 0.21 15.44
N VAL A 507 25.67 0.09 16.10
CA VAL A 507 24.69 1.16 16.36
C VAL A 507 24.35 1.21 17.86
N GLY A 508 25.26 0.76 18.73
CA GLY A 508 25.08 0.76 20.20
C GLY A 508 24.12 -0.30 20.76
N GLY A 509 23.63 -1.21 19.93
CA GLY A 509 22.77 -2.33 20.35
C GLY A 509 23.54 -3.56 20.83
N ARG A 510 22.80 -4.62 21.19
CA ARG A 510 23.39 -5.87 21.72
C ARG A 510 24.22 -6.60 20.66
N ALA A 511 25.35 -7.17 21.08
CA ALA A 511 26.18 -8.03 20.24
C ALA A 511 25.41 -9.25 19.72
N GLY A 512 25.67 -9.66 18.47
CA GLY A 512 24.98 -10.77 17.80
C GLY A 512 23.59 -10.43 17.23
N ASP A 513 22.93 -9.39 17.73
CA ASP A 513 21.66 -8.92 17.16
C ASP A 513 21.85 -8.22 15.82
N ARG A 514 20.80 -8.31 14.99
CA ARG A 514 20.80 -7.71 13.66
C ARG A 514 19.40 -7.29 13.24
N VAL A 515 19.33 -6.20 12.49
CA VAL A 515 18.17 -5.82 11.70
C VAL A 515 18.43 -6.24 10.26
N VAL A 516 17.49 -7.00 9.69
CA VAL A 516 17.63 -7.65 8.38
C VAL A 516 16.31 -7.62 7.63
N TYR A 517 16.40 -7.57 6.30
CA TYR A 517 15.27 -7.84 5.42
C TYR A 517 15.19 -9.35 5.17
N GLU A 518 14.18 -10.00 5.75
CA GLU A 518 13.96 -11.44 5.60
C GLU A 518 12.84 -11.70 4.59
N GLU A 519 13.15 -12.49 3.57
CA GLU A 519 12.18 -13.00 2.61
C GLU A 519 11.22 -13.98 3.29
N ARG A 520 9.91 -13.80 3.04
CA ARG A 520 8.84 -14.62 3.63
C ARG A 520 8.07 -15.46 2.63
N GLY A 521 8.16 -15.13 1.33
CA GLY A 521 7.48 -15.86 0.28
C GLY A 521 6.95 -14.93 -0.81
N LEU A 522 6.02 -15.44 -1.62
CA LEU A 522 5.43 -14.72 -2.76
C LEU A 522 3.96 -14.36 -2.50
N THR A 523 3.55 -13.18 -2.91
CA THR A 523 2.12 -12.82 -2.97
C THR A 523 1.41 -13.62 -4.06
N GLU A 524 0.09 -13.84 -3.91
CA GLU A 524 -0.75 -14.46 -4.95
C GLU A 524 -1.00 -13.54 -6.18
N GLY A 525 -0.70 -12.24 -6.08
CA GLY A 525 -0.81 -11.30 -7.21
C GLY A 525 -2.22 -10.75 -7.47
N PHE A 526 -2.96 -10.44 -6.40
CA PHE A 526 -4.25 -9.77 -6.49
C PHE A 526 -4.10 -8.24 -6.52
N GLY A 527 -4.84 -7.57 -7.40
CA GLY A 527 -4.80 -6.13 -7.54
C GLY A 527 -5.63 -5.60 -8.71
N SER A 528 -5.50 -4.31 -8.97
CA SER A 528 -6.21 -3.58 -10.02
C SER A 528 -5.27 -2.88 -11.00
N SER A 529 -4.00 -3.29 -11.07
CA SER A 529 -2.99 -2.65 -11.93
C SER A 529 -3.24 -2.86 -13.41
N GLN A 530 -4.04 -3.86 -13.74
CA GLN A 530 -4.42 -4.26 -15.08
C GLN A 530 -5.55 -3.43 -15.67
N PHE A 531 -6.23 -2.58 -14.88
CA PHE A 531 -7.33 -1.74 -15.33
C PHE A 531 -6.93 -0.27 -15.32
N ALA A 532 -7.15 0.41 -16.46
CA ALA A 532 -6.95 1.84 -16.64
C ALA A 532 -7.88 2.68 -15.76
N ASP A 533 -7.55 3.95 -15.53
CA ASP A 533 -8.37 4.81 -14.69
C ASP A 533 -9.70 5.17 -15.38
N GLU A 534 -9.73 5.28 -16.71
CA GLU A 534 -10.95 5.45 -17.53
C GLU A 534 -11.87 4.24 -17.42
N THR A 535 -11.33 3.03 -17.44
CA THR A 535 -12.10 1.79 -17.25
C THR A 535 -12.81 1.79 -15.91
N ILE A 536 -12.12 2.25 -14.86
CA ILE A 536 -12.69 2.31 -13.51
C ILE A 536 -13.68 3.46 -13.36
N ALA A 537 -13.49 4.56 -14.09
CA ALA A 537 -14.48 5.63 -14.20
C ALA A 537 -15.76 5.12 -14.91
N ALA A 538 -15.62 4.38 -16.01
CA ALA A 538 -16.74 3.74 -16.71
C ALA A 538 -17.47 2.73 -15.80
N MET A 539 -16.73 1.89 -15.05
CA MET A 539 -17.31 0.99 -14.04
C MET A 539 -18.13 1.76 -12.98
N ALA A 540 -17.61 2.90 -12.51
CA ALA A 540 -18.31 3.74 -11.54
C ALA A 540 -19.60 4.33 -12.13
N SER A 541 -19.54 4.82 -13.37
CA SER A 541 -20.68 5.37 -14.12
C SER A 541 -21.76 4.29 -14.32
N MET A 542 -21.38 3.10 -14.77
CA MET A 542 -22.29 1.96 -14.95
C MET A 542 -23.00 1.59 -13.64
N LEU A 543 -22.26 1.44 -12.54
CA LEU A 543 -22.84 1.09 -11.24
C LEU A 543 -23.81 2.16 -10.73
N SER A 544 -23.51 3.44 -10.98
CA SER A 544 -24.36 4.56 -10.55
C SER A 544 -25.73 4.60 -11.22
N LYS A 545 -25.83 4.05 -12.44
CA LYS A 545 -27.05 4.02 -13.25
C LYS A 545 -27.92 2.78 -13.02
N SER A 546 -27.44 1.80 -12.24
CA SER A 546 -28.19 0.58 -11.93
C SER A 546 -29.26 0.80 -10.85
N ASP A 547 -30.34 0.02 -10.87
CA ASP A 547 -31.43 0.01 -9.86
C ASP A 547 -30.96 -0.14 -8.39
N MET A 548 -29.71 -0.59 -8.21
CA MET A 548 -29.09 -0.80 -6.91
C MET A 548 -28.28 0.39 -6.39
N GLY A 549 -28.11 1.46 -7.19
CA GLY A 549 -27.28 2.63 -6.89
C GLY A 549 -25.79 2.31 -6.64
N LEU A 550 -25.02 3.33 -6.29
CA LEU A 550 -23.61 3.16 -5.86
C LEU A 550 -23.55 2.49 -4.48
N ARG A 551 -23.55 1.15 -4.45
CA ARG A 551 -23.38 0.33 -3.23
C ARG A 551 -21.99 0.42 -2.60
N VAL A 552 -20.99 0.90 -3.35
CA VAL A 552 -19.57 0.95 -2.91
C VAL A 552 -19.07 2.38 -2.91
N ASN A 553 -19.03 2.98 -1.72
CA ASN A 553 -18.51 4.31 -1.50
C ASN A 553 -17.05 4.29 -1.03
N SER A 554 -16.36 5.42 -1.20
CA SER A 554 -14.97 5.61 -0.75
C SER A 554 -14.89 6.17 0.68
N ILE A 555 -15.99 6.10 1.43
CA ILE A 555 -16.05 6.62 2.80
C ILE A 555 -15.12 5.82 3.71
N PHE A 556 -14.32 6.55 4.49
CA PHE A 556 -13.38 5.95 5.42
C PHE A 556 -14.10 5.07 6.45
N GLY A 557 -13.63 3.83 6.59
CA GLY A 557 -14.16 2.84 7.53
C GLY A 557 -15.23 1.89 6.97
N GLU A 558 -15.71 2.02 5.73
CA GLU A 558 -16.69 1.09 5.16
C GLU A 558 -16.14 -0.29 4.77
N GLY A 559 -14.82 -0.43 4.66
CA GLY A 559 -14.18 -1.67 4.24
C GLY A 559 -12.78 -1.43 3.71
N VAL A 560 -12.05 -2.52 3.48
CA VAL A 560 -10.69 -2.47 2.95
C VAL A 560 -10.74 -2.19 1.45
N ASN A 561 -9.86 -1.31 0.96
CA ASN A 561 -9.64 -1.00 -0.47
C ASN A 561 -10.93 -0.74 -1.31
N PRO A 562 -11.51 0.47 -1.23
CA PRO A 562 -12.72 0.85 -1.99
C PRO A 562 -12.61 0.63 -3.49
N ARG A 563 -11.42 0.81 -4.08
CA ARG A 563 -11.19 0.61 -5.52
C ARG A 563 -11.41 -0.84 -5.93
N LEU A 564 -10.82 -1.81 -5.22
CA LEU A 564 -11.04 -3.24 -5.50
C LEU A 564 -12.50 -3.66 -5.30
N ARG A 565 -13.16 -3.14 -4.25
CA ARG A 565 -14.60 -3.42 -4.03
C ARG A 565 -15.45 -2.92 -5.19
N LYS A 566 -15.14 -1.73 -5.74
CA LYS A 566 -15.87 -1.14 -6.88
C LYS A 566 -15.66 -1.96 -8.15
N ILE A 567 -14.41 -2.35 -8.44
CA ILE A 567 -14.08 -3.19 -9.60
C ILE A 567 -14.80 -4.53 -9.49
N ARG A 568 -14.71 -5.20 -8.33
CA ARG A 568 -15.41 -6.48 -8.11
C ARG A 568 -16.92 -6.34 -8.35
N ALA A 569 -17.55 -5.33 -7.75
CA ALA A 569 -18.98 -5.08 -7.94
C ALA A 569 -19.36 -4.85 -9.41
N ALA A 570 -18.55 -4.11 -10.18
CA ALA A 570 -18.80 -3.87 -11.60
C ALA A 570 -18.61 -5.12 -12.45
N LEU A 571 -17.55 -5.90 -12.20
CA LEU A 571 -17.31 -7.17 -12.89
C LEU A 571 -18.42 -8.18 -12.60
N ASP A 572 -18.83 -8.32 -11.33
CA ASP A 572 -19.91 -9.22 -10.93
C ASP A 572 -21.25 -8.80 -11.57
N ALA A 573 -21.53 -7.50 -11.68
CA ALA A 573 -22.73 -6.97 -12.34
C ALA A 573 -22.76 -7.21 -13.86
N LEU A 574 -21.61 -7.46 -14.48
CA LEU A 574 -21.48 -7.90 -15.87
C LEU A 574 -21.44 -9.43 -16.02
N GLY A 575 -21.51 -10.20 -14.93
CA GLY A 575 -21.32 -11.65 -14.97
C GLY A 575 -19.88 -12.08 -15.28
N LEU A 576 -18.90 -11.16 -15.16
CA LEU A 576 -17.49 -11.45 -15.40
C LEU A 576 -16.84 -12.07 -14.15
N PRO A 577 -15.88 -13.01 -14.32
CA PRO A 577 -15.27 -13.76 -13.22
C PRO A 577 -14.25 -12.89 -12.45
N SER A 578 -14.75 -12.07 -11.52
CA SER A 578 -13.96 -11.06 -10.81
C SER A 578 -12.77 -11.63 -10.04
N ASP A 579 -12.87 -12.83 -9.46
CA ASP A 579 -11.79 -13.48 -8.74
C ASP A 579 -10.60 -13.88 -9.64
N VAL A 580 -10.87 -14.19 -10.91
CA VAL A 580 -9.82 -14.47 -11.90
C VAL A 580 -9.23 -13.17 -12.42
N LEU A 581 -10.10 -12.21 -12.77
CA LEU A 581 -9.66 -10.96 -13.40
C LEU A 581 -8.91 -10.03 -12.46
N LEU A 582 -9.12 -10.14 -11.14
CA LEU A 582 -8.33 -9.42 -10.14
C LEU A 582 -6.94 -10.04 -9.88
N ARG A 583 -6.68 -11.25 -10.38
CA ARG A 583 -5.39 -11.95 -10.24
C ARG A 583 -4.49 -11.64 -11.44
N HIS A 584 -3.72 -10.56 -11.33
CA HIS A 584 -2.92 -9.99 -12.43
C HIS A 584 -1.63 -10.77 -12.78
N GLY A 585 -1.42 -11.97 -12.23
CA GLY A 585 -0.33 -12.87 -12.63
C GLY A 585 1.09 -12.36 -12.36
N SER A 586 1.27 -11.36 -11.49
CA SER A 586 2.59 -10.79 -11.16
C SER A 586 2.88 -10.92 -9.66
N PRO A 587 3.27 -12.12 -9.18
CA PRO A 587 3.60 -12.31 -7.78
C PRO A 587 4.81 -11.45 -7.38
N LYS A 588 4.81 -10.96 -6.14
CA LYS A 588 5.88 -10.14 -5.55
C LYS A 588 6.49 -10.87 -4.36
N VAL A 589 7.78 -10.69 -4.15
CA VAL A 589 8.48 -11.22 -2.96
C VAL A 589 8.09 -10.35 -1.76
N VAL A 590 7.63 -10.99 -0.68
CA VAL A 590 7.30 -10.35 0.59
C VAL A 590 8.55 -10.37 1.47
N TYR A 591 8.97 -9.20 1.93
CA TYR A 591 10.03 -9.03 2.91
C TYR A 591 9.48 -8.49 4.22
N SER A 592 10.13 -8.85 5.31
CA SER A 592 9.85 -8.31 6.65
C SER A 592 11.13 -7.80 7.31
N VAL A 593 11.00 -6.75 8.12
CA VAL A 593 12.07 -6.19 8.96
C VAL A 593 11.56 -6.10 10.39
N LYS A 594 11.96 -7.08 11.21
CA LYS A 594 11.58 -7.19 12.62
C LYS A 594 12.44 -6.22 13.44
N LEU A 595 11.85 -5.13 13.94
CA LEU A 595 12.56 -4.08 14.69
C LEU A 595 12.73 -4.41 16.18
N VAL A 596 11.89 -5.31 16.71
CA VAL A 596 11.87 -5.71 18.13
C VAL A 596 12.16 -7.19 18.33
N ARG A 597 12.57 -7.61 19.53
CA ARG A 597 12.80 -9.02 19.89
C ARG A 597 11.48 -9.74 20.21
N ASN A 598 10.61 -9.08 20.96
CA ASN A 598 9.33 -9.60 21.47
C ASN A 598 8.12 -9.39 20.54
N LEU A 599 8.33 -9.34 19.21
CA LEU A 599 7.35 -8.94 18.20
C LEU A 599 5.94 -9.52 18.41
N ARG A 600 5.82 -10.86 18.49
CA ARG A 600 4.52 -11.52 18.59
C ARG A 600 3.82 -11.18 19.91
N ARG A 601 4.56 -11.19 21.03
CA ARG A 601 4.01 -10.90 22.36
C ARG A 601 3.51 -9.47 22.44
N PHE A 602 4.30 -8.52 21.95
CA PHE A 602 3.88 -7.11 21.86
C PHE A 602 2.67 -6.92 20.94
N LEU A 603 2.67 -7.50 19.73
CA LEU A 603 1.53 -7.37 18.79
C LEU A 603 0.23 -8.04 19.28
N LEU A 604 0.32 -9.00 20.19
CA LEU A 604 -0.85 -9.56 20.87
C LEU A 604 -1.25 -8.73 22.10
N GLY A 605 -0.40 -7.81 22.58
CA GLY A 605 -0.62 -7.04 23.81
C GLY A 605 -0.34 -7.84 25.08
N LEU A 606 0.46 -8.92 24.99
CA LEU A 606 0.95 -9.67 26.15
C LEU A 606 2.09 -8.92 26.84
N ASP A 607 2.94 -8.25 26.07
CA ASP A 607 3.98 -7.35 26.59
C ASP A 607 3.52 -5.90 26.38
N ALA A 608 3.65 -5.07 27.42
CA ALA A 608 3.21 -3.68 27.39
C ALA A 608 4.11 -2.76 26.55
N ALA A 609 5.39 -3.10 26.40
CA ALA A 609 6.38 -2.29 25.71
C ALA A 609 7.19 -3.10 24.67
N PRO A 610 7.61 -2.47 23.57
CA PRO A 610 8.46 -3.09 22.58
C PRO A 610 9.91 -3.23 23.08
N ASP A 611 10.52 -4.41 22.87
CA ASP A 611 11.95 -4.66 23.12
C ASP A 611 12.75 -4.42 21.82
N TYR A 612 13.09 -3.16 21.55
CA TYR A 612 13.78 -2.76 20.31
C TYR A 612 15.17 -3.37 20.15
N ARG A 613 15.50 -3.81 18.94
CA ARG A 613 16.83 -4.34 18.58
C ARG A 613 17.89 -3.25 18.57
N LEU A 614 17.55 -2.12 17.99
CA LEU A 614 18.37 -0.91 17.98
C LEU A 614 17.98 -0.02 19.16
N PRO A 615 18.95 0.60 19.86
CA PRO A 615 18.64 1.63 20.85
C PRO A 615 17.80 2.76 20.23
N GLN A 616 16.86 3.30 21.00
CA GLN A 616 15.97 4.38 20.54
C GLN A 616 16.45 5.77 21.01
N ASP A 617 17.53 5.83 21.78
CA ASP A 617 18.16 7.07 22.21
C ASP A 617 18.95 7.72 21.06
N HIS A 618 19.04 9.05 21.07
CA HIS A 618 19.81 9.83 20.08
C HIS A 618 19.55 9.37 18.63
N PRO A 619 18.28 9.33 18.17
CA PRO A 619 17.89 8.66 16.94
C PRO A 619 18.70 9.07 15.70
N GLU A 620 19.00 10.36 15.56
CA GLU A 620 19.81 10.89 14.45
C GLU A 620 21.26 10.35 14.45
N GLU A 621 21.88 10.24 15.63
CA GLU A 621 23.23 9.68 15.77
C GLU A 621 23.23 8.18 15.41
N ARG A 622 22.23 7.44 15.89
CA ARG A 622 22.04 6.02 15.56
C ARG A 622 21.84 5.84 14.04
N THR A 623 21.07 6.71 13.40
CA THR A 623 20.92 6.72 11.94
C THR A 623 22.24 7.01 11.23
N ALA A 624 23.04 7.97 11.71
CA ALA A 624 24.35 8.28 11.15
C ALA A 624 25.31 7.08 11.23
N GLN A 625 25.27 6.31 12.32
CA GLN A 625 26.01 5.04 12.48
C GLN A 625 25.58 3.99 11.44
N ILE A 626 24.29 3.92 11.09
CA ILE A 626 23.80 3.06 10.00
C ILE A 626 24.35 3.51 8.64
N SER A 627 24.39 4.82 8.38
CA SER A 627 25.02 5.39 7.17
C SER A 627 26.51 5.06 7.09
N ALA A 628 27.23 5.15 8.21
CA ALA A 628 28.65 4.78 8.29
C ALA A 628 28.86 3.29 7.95
N TRP A 629 28.02 2.41 8.49
CA TRP A 629 28.06 0.99 8.15
C TRP A 629 27.76 0.72 6.67
N TRP A 630 26.85 1.45 6.04
CA TRP A 630 26.64 1.37 4.59
C TRP A 630 27.88 1.82 3.81
N ARG A 631 28.51 2.94 4.22
CA ARG A 631 29.72 3.44 3.56
C ARG A 631 30.83 2.40 3.58
N GLU A 632 31.12 1.86 4.76
CA GLU A 632 32.13 0.82 4.96
C GLU A 632 31.83 -0.45 4.15
N ARG A 633 30.59 -0.93 4.17
CA ARG A 633 30.24 -2.23 3.57
C ARG A 633 30.05 -2.16 2.06
N TRP A 634 29.51 -1.07 1.54
CA TRP A 634 29.03 -0.98 0.16
C TRP A 634 29.69 0.14 -0.63
N LEU A 635 29.70 1.37 -0.13
CA LEU A 635 30.27 2.50 -0.86
C LEU A 635 31.76 2.28 -1.10
N SER A 636 32.51 1.90 -0.06
CA SER A 636 33.95 1.64 -0.11
C SER A 636 34.33 0.63 -1.21
N MET A 637 33.51 -0.41 -1.40
CA MET A 637 33.73 -1.47 -2.39
C MET A 637 33.27 -1.08 -3.80
N ARG A 638 32.35 -0.12 -3.91
CA ARG A 638 31.84 0.40 -5.19
C ARG A 638 32.70 1.54 -5.72
N ALA A 639 33.20 2.39 -4.83
CA ALA A 639 34.02 3.56 -5.13
C ALA A 639 35.31 3.19 -5.86
N VAL A 640 35.88 2.00 -5.66
CA VAL A 640 37.11 1.54 -6.34
C VAL A 640 36.89 1.01 -7.75
N LYS A 641 35.64 0.80 -8.17
CA LYS A 641 35.33 0.13 -9.44
C LYS A 641 35.18 1.15 -10.55
N GLU A 642 36.17 1.27 -11.42
CA GLU A 642 36.17 2.26 -12.51
C GLU A 642 34.94 2.14 -13.44
N LEU A 643 34.48 0.93 -13.74
CA LEU A 643 33.24 0.74 -14.53
C LEU A 643 32.01 1.38 -13.87
N ILE A 644 31.97 1.43 -12.54
CA ILE A 644 30.88 2.05 -11.78
C ILE A 644 31.07 3.56 -11.76
N LEU A 645 32.29 4.04 -11.56
CA LEU A 645 32.59 5.47 -11.60
C LEU A 645 32.27 6.08 -12.96
N LYS A 646 32.55 5.38 -14.07
CA LYS A 646 32.13 5.81 -15.42
C LYS A 646 30.61 5.91 -15.58
N ARG A 647 29.85 5.02 -14.93
CA ARG A 647 28.37 5.12 -14.92
C ARG A 647 27.89 6.31 -14.09
N VAL A 648 28.50 6.54 -12.94
CA VAL A 648 28.24 7.71 -12.11
C VAL A 648 28.55 8.98 -12.89
N GLU A 649 29.72 9.08 -13.51
CA GLU A 649 30.18 10.22 -14.32
C GLU A 649 29.26 10.53 -15.52
N GLY A 650 28.59 9.53 -16.07
CA GLY A 650 27.61 9.69 -17.14
C GLY A 650 26.33 10.44 -16.74
N GLU A 651 26.05 10.55 -15.44
CA GLU A 651 24.86 11.24 -14.90
C GLU A 651 25.15 12.75 -14.81
N THR A 652 24.97 13.46 -15.92
CA THR A 652 25.39 14.87 -16.06
C THR A 652 24.22 15.86 -16.05
N LEU A 653 24.46 17.02 -15.44
CA LEU A 653 23.55 18.16 -15.45
C LEU A 653 23.88 19.21 -16.53
N ILE A 654 24.90 18.97 -17.38
CA ILE A 654 25.18 19.82 -18.55
C ILE A 654 24.04 19.66 -19.56
N HIS A 655 23.64 20.77 -20.20
CA HIS A 655 22.65 20.74 -21.26
C HIS A 655 23.16 20.03 -22.54
N PRO A 656 22.36 19.14 -23.17
CA PRO A 656 21.07 18.63 -22.71
C PRO A 656 21.24 17.72 -21.49
N VAL A 657 20.42 17.92 -20.45
CA VAL A 657 20.52 17.20 -19.16
C VAL A 657 20.29 15.70 -19.39
N ARG A 658 21.33 14.88 -19.14
CA ARG A 658 21.34 13.41 -19.29
C ARG A 658 21.47 12.72 -17.93
N HIS A 659 20.66 13.15 -16.97
CA HIS A 659 20.68 12.63 -15.61
C HIS A 659 19.49 11.69 -15.38
N GLY A 660 19.73 10.46 -14.97
CA GLY A 660 18.72 9.40 -14.81
C GLY A 660 17.71 9.63 -13.68
N ALA A 661 17.87 10.71 -12.91
CA ALA A 661 16.86 11.18 -11.96
C ALA A 661 15.90 12.24 -12.54
N ARG A 662 16.11 12.66 -13.80
CA ARG A 662 15.18 13.52 -14.54
C ARG A 662 13.96 12.70 -14.97
N VAL A 663 12.77 13.28 -14.81
CA VAL A 663 11.53 12.68 -15.31
C VAL A 663 11.47 12.88 -16.82
N MET A 664 11.35 11.78 -17.55
CA MET A 664 11.16 11.82 -19.00
C MET A 664 9.66 11.76 -19.29
N VAL A 665 9.13 12.84 -19.86
CA VAL A 665 7.73 12.93 -20.33
C VAL A 665 7.71 12.49 -21.80
N PRO A 666 6.68 11.75 -22.27
CA PRO A 666 6.55 11.43 -23.69
C PRO A 666 6.56 12.70 -24.55
N GLU A 667 7.21 12.67 -25.72
CA GLU A 667 7.14 13.78 -26.67
C GLU A 667 5.67 13.94 -27.13
N GLU A 668 5.21 15.19 -27.27
CA GLU A 668 3.95 15.45 -27.99
C GLU A 668 4.25 15.12 -29.44
N GLU A 669 3.49 14.18 -30.05
CA GLU A 669 3.46 14.10 -31.50
C GLU A 669 2.90 15.46 -31.96
N ASP A 670 3.75 16.30 -32.53
CA ASP A 670 3.34 17.60 -33.07
C ASP A 670 2.34 17.34 -34.20
N GLU A 671 1.04 17.34 -33.90
CA GLU A 671 -0.05 17.34 -34.91
C GLU A 671 -0.05 18.64 -35.76
N GLN A 672 1.01 19.46 -35.71
CA GLN A 672 1.18 20.69 -36.48
C GLN A 672 2.11 20.56 -37.70
N GLU A 673 2.73 19.40 -37.98
CA GLU A 673 3.57 19.27 -39.19
C GLU A 673 2.81 19.01 -40.51
N ASP A 674 1.50 18.72 -40.50
CA ASP A 674 0.75 18.37 -41.73
C ASP A 674 -0.31 19.39 -42.19
N LEU A 675 -0.22 20.66 -41.76
CA LEU A 675 -1.07 21.75 -42.30
C LEU A 675 -0.42 22.58 -43.42
N PHE A 676 0.85 22.30 -43.77
CA PHE A 676 1.56 22.94 -44.89
C PHE A 676 2.48 21.97 -45.66
N GLY A 677 2.00 20.75 -45.93
CA GLY A 677 2.63 19.78 -46.84
C GLY A 677 1.85 19.62 -48.14
#